data_AF-A0A7Y2GU63-F1
#
_entry.id   AF-A0A7Y2GU63-F1
#
_cell.length_a   1.000
_cell.length_b   1.000
_cell.length_c   1.000
_cell.angle_alpha   90.00
_cell.angle_beta   90.00
_cell.angle_gamma   90.00
#
_symmetry.space_group_name_H-M   'P 1'
#
loop_
_entity.id
_entity.type
_entity.pdbx_description
1 polymer ?
#
loop_
_entity_poly.entity_id
_entity_poly.type
_entity_poly.pdbx_seq_one_letter_code
_entity_poly.pdbx_strand_id
1 'polypeptide(L)'
;MSETDTKTPSLKSQGAWLMFARTVGIVFSFVLPVIVVRILTQEEFGVYKQVFRVLMNAVTILSLGFAMSAYYFLSREKEQRSSAIFNILLFHFVIGGLACILLFLFPEFLVNLTKSAQMASLAPLIGITIWIWLFSIFLETVAVANKESRPSTFFIIFSQLSKTLFIVGAVVIFGTIESILYAAIVQGLIQTLILLGYLNSRFPEFWTKFDLSFFREHVVYAIPFGLAATLWILQQDIHQYFAMYKFSDADFAIYAAGCAQLPFAAILIDSIGAVLIPRMTELEQKNDKREMIRVTARAMQKLAFFFFPIFIFLLLTSETFISTLYTRNYLAAVPVFIVNIALFPFFILISDPVMRAYKELGRFLLCLRVLIFIGLVATLFYGLDYFGLVGIISAAVAAIVLEILVAEAMVIYKLKAKFRDIYLLKDVLKTAIISIVVGAITYLVYYNIKGYMAGFGESLVAAAFDSTKIGIIDFVAGILTLGISFGIFAPLYLLASSVWNVIDDDEKRFIEKTLDKLLVTFRLRNPQKSTQQEMCGIAGFIEKDRNAPEREREVLLDEMCRIITHRGPDEQGMAVEGRAALGMRRLSIIDLKGGQQPIYSRDGSKFIIFNGEIYNYLELKAELESLGYKFKTSSDTETIIHAYDEFGPECVNKLRGMFAFAIWDKNDESLFIARDRVGKKPLFYSLLANGNFVFGSELKSLLTHGGISKEIDHSALDAYLTFGYVPEEFCIFEDVEKLEPGHFLIFKDGEIKTEQFWDFKYKEITEVKSEEEYASELREKIREAVKVRLISDVPLGAFLSGGVDSSAVVGMMSQILDKPVKTFSIGFNEDTFNELKYARIAAKHFNTEHHEFVVTPDLVETIDELVWHFDEPFSDPSSMPTYMVSKMARDYVTVILSGDGGDELFAGYTRYLIDKKRSGLGNLPKALRSGLMKPISEALPHRARGKNFLYNTSLDAVERYIDSVSQFGRLRKESLYSDTFKEEFNGKRSSEEIYQAIAESVSTGNPIDNLLYLDSKTYLPGDILTKVDRMSMAASLEARVPLLDQDLIDYVTQEIPTTLKLKGDVTKYIFKKSLEGLVPKEILYREKQGFGVPIGEWINSQLKDKIRDTLREKKTVERGYFEPKYIELLLDEHSKGRRDHSHPLWVLWMLELWHRRFIDS
;
A
#
# COMPACT_ATOMS: atom_id res chain seq x y z
N MET A 1 -9.69 -3.89 40.44
CA MET A 1 -9.39 -4.87 39.38
C MET A 1 -8.44 -4.22 38.40
N SER A 2 -7.40 -4.90 37.93
CA SER A 2 -6.40 -4.34 37.02
C SER A 2 -6.95 -4.17 35.61
N GLU A 3 -6.75 -3.01 34.99
CA GLU A 3 -7.20 -2.71 33.63
C GLU A 3 -6.53 -3.65 32.61
N THR A 4 -7.35 -4.29 31.76
CA THR A 4 -6.89 -5.07 30.61
C THR A 4 -6.52 -4.14 29.47
N ASP A 5 -5.21 -4.01 29.21
CA ASP A 5 -4.67 -3.10 28.19
C ASP A 5 -5.18 -3.50 26.78
N THR A 6 -6.15 -2.73 26.28
CA THR A 6 -6.92 -3.05 25.08
C THR A 6 -6.47 -2.13 23.95
N LYS A 7 -5.60 -2.66 23.07
CA LYS A 7 -5.03 -1.95 21.91
C LYS A 7 -6.11 -1.17 21.15
N THR A 8 -6.09 0.16 21.28
CA THR A 8 -7.03 1.04 20.58
C THR A 8 -6.67 1.05 19.08
N PRO A 9 -7.62 0.81 18.15
CA PRO A 9 -7.30 0.76 16.72
C PRO A 9 -6.75 2.10 16.21
N SER A 10 -5.75 2.09 15.33
CA SER A 10 -5.09 3.31 14.84
C SER A 10 -6.09 4.24 14.14
N LEU A 11 -5.99 5.55 14.40
CA LEU A 11 -6.95 6.56 13.91
C LEU A 11 -7.08 6.57 12.37
N LYS A 12 -6.00 6.27 11.64
CA LYS A 12 -6.02 6.11 10.17
C LYS A 12 -6.89 4.92 9.75
N SER A 13 -6.74 3.76 10.41
CA SER A 13 -7.57 2.58 10.14
C SER A 13 -9.04 2.83 10.50
N GLN A 14 -9.32 3.52 11.62
CA GLN A 14 -10.70 3.91 11.96
C GLN A 14 -11.32 4.82 10.89
N GLY A 15 -10.55 5.81 10.41
CA GLY A 15 -10.97 6.73 9.35
C GLY A 15 -11.27 6.02 8.03
N ALA A 16 -10.39 5.13 7.57
CA ALA A 16 -10.55 4.40 6.31
C ALA A 16 -11.82 3.52 6.29
N TRP A 17 -12.07 2.75 7.37
CA TRP A 17 -13.27 1.93 7.48
C TRP A 17 -14.57 2.76 7.52
N LEU A 18 -14.56 3.88 8.25
CA LEU A 18 -15.70 4.82 8.29
C LEU A 18 -15.93 5.51 6.93
N MET A 19 -14.87 5.82 6.19
CA MET A 19 -14.96 6.40 4.86
C MET A 19 -15.57 5.40 3.86
N PHE A 20 -15.08 4.15 3.86
CA PHE A 20 -15.65 3.06 3.06
C PHE A 20 -17.14 2.84 3.38
N ALA A 21 -17.51 2.75 4.67
CA ALA A 21 -18.91 2.58 5.09
C ALA A 21 -19.82 3.71 4.61
N ARG A 22 -19.35 4.96 4.62
CA ARG A 22 -20.09 6.12 4.11
C ARG A 22 -20.22 6.09 2.59
N THR A 23 -19.17 5.75 1.85
CA THR A 23 -19.22 5.58 0.38
C THR A 23 -20.22 4.48 -0.02
N VAL A 24 -20.21 3.34 0.67
CA VAL A 24 -21.18 2.25 0.46
C VAL A 24 -22.61 2.70 0.78
N GLY A 25 -22.82 3.37 1.92
CA GLY A 25 -24.14 3.91 2.28
C GLY A 25 -24.68 4.93 1.28
N ILE A 26 -23.78 5.73 0.69
CA ILE A 26 -24.10 6.70 -0.38
C ILE A 26 -24.59 6.00 -1.66
N VAL A 27 -23.98 4.87 -2.06
CA VAL A 27 -24.45 4.10 -3.22
C VAL A 27 -25.88 3.60 -3.01
N PHE A 28 -26.18 3.01 -1.84
CA PHE A 28 -27.54 2.57 -1.51
C PHE A 28 -28.54 3.73 -1.46
N SER A 29 -28.10 4.90 -0.94
CA SER A 29 -28.91 6.12 -0.89
C SER A 29 -29.26 6.68 -2.28
N PHE A 30 -28.41 6.43 -3.29
CA PHE A 30 -28.65 6.82 -4.68
C PHE A 30 -29.57 5.85 -5.43
N VAL A 31 -29.51 4.54 -5.12
CA VAL A 31 -30.38 3.52 -5.73
C VAL A 31 -31.84 3.71 -5.32
N LEU A 32 -32.12 4.09 -4.07
CA LEU A 32 -33.49 4.15 -3.54
C LEU A 32 -34.42 5.07 -4.36
N PRO A 33 -34.13 6.37 -4.63
CA PRO A 33 -35.02 7.23 -5.42
C PRO A 33 -35.31 6.71 -6.83
N VAL A 34 -34.32 6.08 -7.48
CA VAL A 34 -34.40 5.55 -8.85
C VAL A 34 -35.41 4.40 -8.95
N ILE A 35 -35.58 3.61 -7.88
CA ILE A 35 -36.58 2.55 -7.80
C ILE A 35 -37.96 3.12 -7.43
N VAL A 36 -38.06 3.97 -6.40
CA VAL A 36 -39.35 4.45 -5.89
C VAL A 36 -40.14 5.23 -6.95
N VAL A 37 -39.46 6.08 -7.73
CA VAL A 37 -40.08 6.90 -8.80
C VAL A 37 -40.59 6.09 -10.00
N ARG A 38 -40.28 4.79 -10.08
CA ARG A 38 -40.71 3.88 -11.15
C ARG A 38 -41.91 3.00 -10.77
N ILE A 39 -42.37 3.11 -9.53
CA ILE A 39 -43.42 2.27 -8.95
C ILE A 39 -44.55 3.14 -8.39
N LEU A 40 -44.22 4.22 -7.68
CA LEU A 40 -45.21 5.23 -7.28
C LEU A 40 -45.62 6.10 -8.47
N THR A 41 -46.86 6.56 -8.49
CA THR A 41 -47.29 7.67 -9.37
C THR A 41 -46.57 8.97 -9.01
N GLN A 42 -46.68 9.98 -9.87
CA GLN A 42 -46.04 11.29 -9.63
C GLN A 42 -46.59 12.00 -8.38
N GLU A 43 -47.88 11.87 -8.09
CA GLU A 43 -48.50 12.44 -6.90
C GLU A 43 -48.02 11.71 -5.62
N GLU A 44 -48.02 10.38 -5.64
CA GLU A 44 -47.53 9.56 -4.52
C GLU A 44 -46.03 9.74 -4.26
N PHE A 45 -45.21 9.90 -5.32
CA PHE A 45 -43.79 10.23 -5.16
C PHE A 45 -43.59 11.64 -4.59
N GLY A 46 -44.50 12.58 -4.90
CA GLY A 46 -44.60 13.89 -4.28
C GLY A 46 -44.82 13.79 -2.77
N VAL A 47 -45.88 13.10 -2.35
CA VAL A 47 -46.19 12.87 -0.93
C VAL A 47 -45.06 12.09 -0.24
N TYR A 48 -44.48 11.07 -0.87
CA TYR A 48 -43.28 10.37 -0.37
C TYR A 48 -42.11 11.34 -0.11
N LYS A 49 -41.82 12.27 -1.05
CA LYS A 49 -40.81 13.31 -0.87
C LYS A 49 -41.16 14.28 0.27
N GLN A 50 -42.44 14.63 0.46
CA GLN A 50 -42.89 15.45 1.59
C GLN A 50 -42.68 14.74 2.93
N VAL A 51 -43.19 13.50 3.05
CA VAL A 51 -43.00 12.62 4.21
C VAL A 51 -41.53 12.55 4.59
N PHE A 52 -40.65 12.16 3.68
CA PHE A 52 -39.24 11.96 4.01
C PHE A 52 -38.49 13.27 4.28
N ARG A 53 -38.87 14.40 3.68
CA ARG A 53 -38.33 15.72 4.03
C ARG A 53 -38.75 16.14 5.45
N VAL A 54 -40.02 15.95 5.82
CA VAL A 54 -40.52 16.19 7.18
C VAL A 54 -39.80 15.29 8.18
N LEU A 55 -39.68 13.98 7.92
CA LEU A 55 -39.00 13.02 8.79
C LEU A 55 -37.53 13.40 9.05
N MET A 56 -36.74 13.63 7.99
CA MET A 56 -35.30 13.92 8.13
C MET A 56 -35.06 15.24 8.89
N ASN A 57 -35.86 16.28 8.61
CA ASN A 57 -35.72 17.57 9.28
C ASN A 57 -36.22 17.52 10.72
N ALA A 58 -37.34 16.84 10.99
CA ALA A 58 -37.81 16.63 12.36
C ALA A 58 -36.75 15.88 13.19
N VAL A 59 -36.24 14.74 12.72
CA VAL A 59 -35.21 13.97 13.46
C VAL A 59 -33.95 14.80 13.69
N THR A 60 -33.48 15.57 12.69
CA THR A 60 -32.24 16.34 12.84
C THR A 60 -32.42 17.55 13.77
N ILE A 61 -33.51 18.32 13.63
CA ILE A 61 -33.80 19.50 14.45
C ILE A 61 -34.14 19.11 15.89
N LEU A 62 -35.02 18.13 16.09
CA LEU A 62 -35.44 17.67 17.43
C LEU A 62 -34.30 17.02 18.23
N SER A 63 -33.24 16.55 17.57
CA SER A 63 -32.04 16.08 18.27
C SER A 63 -31.34 17.19 19.06
N LEU A 64 -31.48 18.47 18.67
CA LEU A 64 -30.79 19.64 19.24
C LEU A 64 -29.29 19.42 19.57
N GLY A 65 -28.61 18.56 18.80
CA GLY A 65 -27.20 18.22 19.02
C GLY A 65 -26.92 17.30 20.22
N PHE A 66 -27.93 16.78 20.93
CA PHE A 66 -27.75 15.89 22.08
C PHE A 66 -27.00 14.61 21.72
N ALA A 67 -27.26 14.03 20.54
CA ALA A 67 -26.47 12.87 20.07
C ALA A 67 -24.97 13.21 19.94
N MET A 68 -24.65 14.41 19.42
CA MET A 68 -23.28 14.88 19.23
C MET A 68 -22.56 15.20 20.55
N SER A 69 -23.27 15.45 21.65
CA SER A 69 -22.62 15.64 22.95
C SER A 69 -21.94 14.37 23.46
N ALA A 70 -22.31 13.19 22.96
CA ALA A 70 -21.66 11.93 23.31
C ALA A 70 -20.14 11.94 23.01
N TYR A 71 -19.70 12.58 21.92
CA TYR A 71 -18.28 12.71 21.60
C TYR A 71 -17.49 13.47 22.69
N TYR A 72 -18.16 14.40 23.39
CA TYR A 72 -17.60 15.14 24.51
C TYR A 72 -17.66 14.32 25.81
N PHE A 73 -18.86 13.91 26.22
CA PHE A 73 -19.08 13.33 27.55
C PHE A 73 -18.53 11.89 27.69
N LEU A 74 -18.72 11.00 26.69
CA LEU A 74 -18.19 9.63 26.76
C LEU A 74 -16.66 9.55 26.69
N SER A 75 -15.98 10.62 26.27
CA SER A 75 -14.52 10.69 26.16
C SER A 75 -13.83 11.41 27.33
N ARG A 76 -14.54 12.30 28.03
CA ARG A 76 -14.01 13.08 29.16
C ARG A 76 -14.40 12.53 30.52
N GLU A 77 -15.65 12.08 30.68
CA GLU A 77 -16.22 11.82 32.00
C GLU A 77 -16.43 10.32 32.19
N LYS A 78 -15.31 9.61 32.41
CA LYS A 78 -15.23 8.14 32.49
C LYS A 78 -16.22 7.52 33.48
N GLU A 79 -16.53 8.21 34.57
CA GLU A 79 -17.43 7.73 35.63
C GLU A 79 -18.91 7.97 35.31
N GLN A 80 -19.22 8.97 34.48
CA GLN A 80 -20.60 9.37 34.13
C GLN A 80 -21.07 8.88 32.75
N ARG A 81 -20.30 8.03 32.05
CA ARG A 81 -20.61 7.56 30.68
C ARG A 81 -22.00 6.93 30.57
N SER A 82 -22.38 6.11 31.55
CA SER A 82 -23.71 5.49 31.64
C SER A 82 -24.82 6.55 31.81
N SER A 83 -24.60 7.54 32.67
CA SER A 83 -25.50 8.67 32.88
C SER A 83 -25.64 9.54 31.62
N ALA A 84 -24.55 9.78 30.89
CA ALA A 84 -24.53 10.53 29.64
C ALA A 84 -25.39 9.83 28.57
N ILE A 85 -25.24 8.52 28.43
CA ILE A 85 -26.03 7.68 27.51
C ILE A 85 -27.50 7.70 27.88
N PHE A 86 -27.83 7.51 29.16
CA PHE A 86 -29.21 7.53 29.62
C PHE A 86 -29.86 8.92 29.42
N ASN A 87 -29.15 9.99 29.75
CA ASN A 87 -29.59 11.37 29.53
C ASN A 87 -29.85 11.67 28.04
N ILE A 88 -29.01 11.16 27.13
CA ILE A 88 -29.21 11.30 25.68
C ILE A 88 -30.41 10.49 25.19
N LEU A 89 -30.57 9.25 25.63
CA LEU A 89 -31.72 8.41 25.23
C LEU A 89 -33.04 8.95 25.78
N LEU A 90 -33.07 9.36 27.05
CA LEU A 90 -34.25 9.94 27.69
C LEU A 90 -34.67 11.23 26.99
N PHE A 91 -33.72 12.10 26.62
CA PHE A 91 -34.01 13.30 25.84
C PHE A 91 -34.66 12.98 24.50
N HIS A 92 -34.04 12.12 23.68
CA HIS A 92 -34.59 11.73 22.38
C HIS A 92 -35.94 11.01 22.50
N PHE A 93 -36.12 10.15 23.50
CA PHE A 93 -37.37 9.45 23.77
C PHE A 93 -38.50 10.41 24.16
N VAL A 94 -38.24 11.38 25.03
CA VAL A 94 -39.23 12.37 25.49
C VAL A 94 -39.57 13.35 24.36
N ILE A 95 -38.58 13.92 23.68
CA ILE A 95 -38.83 14.87 22.58
C ILE A 95 -39.50 14.19 21.38
N GLY A 96 -39.08 12.97 21.03
CA GLY A 96 -39.72 12.18 19.98
C GLY A 96 -41.14 11.77 20.33
N GLY A 97 -41.38 11.40 21.59
CA GLY A 97 -42.72 11.08 22.10
C GLY A 97 -43.64 12.30 22.09
N LEU A 98 -43.15 13.48 22.49
CA LEU A 98 -43.89 14.74 22.40
C LEU A 98 -44.20 15.12 20.95
N ALA A 99 -43.27 14.93 20.02
CA ALA A 99 -43.52 15.15 18.59
C ALA A 99 -44.55 14.16 18.03
N CYS A 100 -44.50 12.88 18.42
CA CYS A 100 -45.49 11.87 18.05
C CYS A 100 -46.89 12.21 18.59
N ILE A 101 -46.98 12.63 19.86
CA ILE A 101 -48.24 13.05 20.49
C ILE A 101 -48.78 14.32 19.81
N LEU A 102 -47.92 15.29 19.45
CA LEU A 102 -48.32 16.49 18.73
C LEU A 102 -48.91 16.15 17.36
N LEU A 103 -48.27 15.27 16.59
CA LEU A 103 -48.79 14.85 15.27
C LEU A 103 -50.04 13.96 15.36
N PHE A 104 -50.22 13.23 16.47
CA PHE A 104 -51.43 12.44 16.72
C PHE A 104 -52.63 13.31 17.14
N LEU A 105 -52.41 14.35 17.96
CA LEU A 105 -53.46 15.26 18.43
C LEU A 105 -53.77 16.39 17.42
N PHE A 106 -52.78 16.78 16.61
CA PHE A 106 -52.87 17.89 15.66
C PHE A 106 -52.34 17.48 14.26
N PRO A 107 -52.95 16.47 13.59
CA PRO A 107 -52.53 16.03 12.25
C PRO A 107 -52.59 17.17 11.22
N GLU A 108 -53.52 18.12 11.41
CA GLU A 108 -53.63 19.38 10.66
C GLU A 108 -52.37 20.22 10.66
N PHE A 109 -51.42 20.02 11.59
CA PHE A 109 -50.11 20.68 11.55
C PHE A 109 -49.36 20.35 10.25
N LEU A 110 -49.41 19.11 9.78
CA LEU A 110 -48.77 18.72 8.52
C LEU A 110 -49.53 19.27 7.30
N VAL A 111 -50.86 19.34 7.36
CA VAL A 111 -51.67 19.99 6.31
C VAL A 111 -51.34 21.47 6.22
N ASN A 112 -51.19 22.18 7.34
CA ASN A 112 -50.79 23.59 7.34
C ASN A 112 -49.33 23.79 6.87
N LEU A 113 -48.45 22.81 7.06
CA LEU A 113 -47.04 22.86 6.64
C LEU A 113 -46.81 22.47 5.17
N THR A 114 -47.64 21.59 4.60
CA THR A 114 -47.42 20.96 3.28
C THR A 114 -48.57 21.13 2.30
N LYS A 115 -49.77 21.48 2.78
CA LYS A 115 -51.04 21.60 2.04
C LYS A 115 -51.58 20.30 1.40
N SER A 116 -50.87 19.18 1.50
CA SER A 116 -51.39 17.87 1.12
C SER A 116 -52.39 17.35 2.16
N ALA A 117 -53.57 16.94 1.71
CA ALA A 117 -54.56 16.27 2.55
C ALA A 117 -54.11 14.86 2.98
N GLN A 118 -53.28 14.18 2.15
CA GLN A 118 -52.75 12.85 2.46
C GLN A 118 -51.81 12.86 3.67
N MET A 119 -51.15 14.00 3.94
CA MET A 119 -50.26 14.15 5.10
C MET A 119 -51.00 14.12 6.44
N ALA A 120 -52.32 14.33 6.49
CA ALA A 120 -53.13 14.21 7.71
C ALA A 120 -53.32 12.75 8.15
N SER A 121 -53.70 11.85 7.23
CA SER A 121 -53.91 10.43 7.53
C SER A 121 -52.59 9.72 7.86
N LEU A 122 -51.49 10.15 7.25
CA LEU A 122 -50.14 9.64 7.52
C LEU A 122 -49.53 10.20 8.81
N ALA A 123 -50.07 11.28 9.40
CA ALA A 123 -49.47 11.97 10.56
C ALA A 123 -49.17 11.06 11.77
N PRO A 124 -50.01 10.08 12.17
CA PRO A 124 -49.68 9.13 13.23
C PRO A 124 -48.47 8.25 12.90
N LEU A 125 -48.39 7.73 11.66
CA LEU A 125 -47.27 6.90 11.21
C LEU A 125 -45.97 7.72 11.10
N ILE A 126 -46.07 8.98 10.65
CA ILE A 126 -44.97 9.94 10.61
C ILE A 126 -44.47 10.21 12.05
N GLY A 127 -45.37 10.46 13.00
CA GLY A 127 -45.05 10.66 14.42
C GLY A 127 -44.34 9.46 15.05
N ILE A 128 -44.86 8.25 14.84
CA ILE A 128 -44.23 7.00 15.32
C ILE A 128 -42.85 6.82 14.68
N THR A 129 -42.70 7.11 13.39
CA THR A 129 -41.42 7.03 12.68
C THR A 129 -40.41 8.03 13.24
N ILE A 130 -40.80 9.29 13.50
CA ILE A 130 -39.94 10.30 14.15
C ILE A 130 -39.48 9.81 15.52
N TRP A 131 -40.40 9.31 16.35
CA TRP A 131 -40.07 8.87 17.70
C TRP A 131 -39.04 7.74 17.72
N ILE A 132 -39.23 6.74 16.84
CA ILE A 132 -38.34 5.59 16.73
C ILE A 132 -36.99 5.98 16.10
N TRP A 133 -36.99 6.75 15.01
CA TRP A 133 -35.74 7.18 14.35
C TRP A 133 -34.91 8.14 15.21
N LEU A 134 -35.56 9.06 15.95
CA LEU A 134 -34.88 9.97 16.86
C LEU A 134 -34.19 9.23 18.03
N PHE A 135 -34.72 8.06 18.41
CA PHE A 135 -34.07 7.17 19.37
C PHE A 135 -32.97 6.32 18.69
N SER A 136 -33.25 5.71 17.53
CA SER A 136 -32.35 4.75 16.88
C SER A 136 -31.11 5.37 16.23
N ILE A 137 -31.16 6.64 15.81
CA ILE A 137 -30.04 7.39 15.22
C ILE A 137 -28.82 7.49 16.15
N PHE A 138 -29.02 7.29 17.46
CA PHE A 138 -27.92 7.26 18.41
C PHE A 138 -26.98 6.05 18.21
N LEU A 139 -27.40 4.97 17.53
CA LEU A 139 -26.60 3.75 17.29
C LEU A 139 -25.26 4.04 16.60
N GLU A 140 -25.29 4.75 15.47
CA GLU A 140 -24.08 5.11 14.73
C GLU A 140 -23.23 6.07 15.55
N THR A 141 -23.86 7.05 16.19
CA THR A 141 -23.20 8.11 16.96
C THR A 141 -22.48 7.57 18.20
N VAL A 142 -23.12 6.70 18.99
CA VAL A 142 -22.53 6.16 20.22
C VAL A 142 -21.36 5.22 19.94
N ALA A 143 -21.42 4.43 18.87
CA ALA A 143 -20.32 3.54 18.49
C ALA A 143 -19.06 4.31 18.07
N VAL A 144 -19.20 5.39 17.29
CA VAL A 144 -18.07 6.26 16.93
C VAL A 144 -17.59 7.06 18.16
N ALA A 145 -18.49 7.58 19.00
CA ALA A 145 -18.12 8.29 20.23
C ALA A 145 -17.40 7.40 21.26
N ASN A 146 -17.72 6.10 21.28
CA ASN A 146 -17.03 5.08 22.07
C ASN A 146 -15.71 4.59 21.41
N LYS A 147 -15.33 5.15 20.25
CA LYS A 147 -14.11 4.82 19.46
C LYS A 147 -14.06 3.38 18.93
N GLU A 148 -15.23 2.75 18.74
CA GLU A 148 -15.34 1.36 18.30
C GLU A 148 -15.56 1.26 16.78
N SER A 149 -14.49 1.45 16.01
CA SER A 149 -14.53 1.56 14.55
C SER A 149 -15.21 0.39 13.83
N ARG A 150 -15.03 -0.86 14.29
CA ARG A 150 -15.67 -2.04 13.69
C ARG A 150 -17.20 -2.03 13.90
N PRO A 151 -17.74 -1.94 15.13
CA PRO A 151 -19.17 -1.70 15.35
C PRO A 151 -19.74 -0.51 14.58
N SER A 152 -19.11 0.66 14.59
CA SER A 152 -19.64 1.83 13.87
C SER A 152 -19.69 1.64 12.35
N THR A 153 -18.66 1.00 11.77
CA THR A 153 -18.61 0.66 10.33
C THR A 153 -19.75 -0.30 9.98
N PHE A 154 -19.96 -1.34 10.79
CA PHE A 154 -21.08 -2.26 10.62
C PHE A 154 -22.43 -1.55 10.77
N PHE A 155 -22.62 -0.70 11.78
CA PHE A 155 -23.88 0.02 12.01
C PHE A 155 -24.21 0.99 10.88
N ILE A 156 -23.23 1.72 10.32
CA ILE A 156 -23.45 2.61 9.17
C ILE A 156 -23.89 1.80 7.94
N ILE A 157 -23.17 0.72 7.59
CA ILE A 157 -23.52 -0.12 6.43
C ILE A 157 -24.88 -0.78 6.66
N PHE A 158 -25.11 -1.38 7.82
CA PHE A 158 -26.38 -2.02 8.18
C PHE A 158 -27.56 -1.03 8.16
N SER A 159 -27.38 0.17 8.70
CA SER A 159 -28.40 1.23 8.75
C SER A 159 -28.86 1.60 7.33
N GLN A 160 -27.93 1.92 6.44
CA GLN A 160 -28.27 2.32 5.07
C GLN A 160 -28.76 1.14 4.20
N LEU A 161 -28.15 -0.04 4.34
CA LEU A 161 -28.56 -1.25 3.61
C LEU A 161 -29.95 -1.73 4.05
N SER A 162 -30.20 -1.86 5.35
CA SER A 162 -31.52 -2.29 5.86
C SER A 162 -32.60 -1.28 5.49
N LYS A 163 -32.36 0.03 5.65
CA LYS A 163 -33.30 1.08 5.23
C LYS A 163 -33.62 1.01 3.75
N THR A 164 -32.63 0.76 2.90
CA THR A 164 -32.82 0.62 1.45
C THR A 164 -33.60 -0.66 1.14
N LEU A 165 -33.22 -1.82 1.70
CA LEU A 165 -33.90 -3.10 1.47
C LEU A 165 -35.36 -3.10 1.96
N PHE A 166 -35.63 -2.60 3.16
CA PHE A 166 -36.99 -2.55 3.72
C PHE A 166 -37.89 -1.59 2.93
N ILE A 167 -37.41 -0.39 2.57
CA ILE A 167 -38.22 0.54 1.77
C ILE A 167 -38.41 0.02 0.34
N VAL A 168 -37.35 -0.43 -0.35
CA VAL A 168 -37.47 -1.02 -1.70
C VAL A 168 -38.41 -2.21 -1.70
N GLY A 169 -38.30 -3.12 -0.73
CA GLY A 169 -39.21 -4.25 -0.59
C GLY A 169 -40.66 -3.83 -0.41
N ALA A 170 -40.93 -2.86 0.47
CA ALA A 170 -42.29 -2.36 0.71
C ALA A 170 -42.90 -1.66 -0.52
N VAL A 171 -42.10 -0.92 -1.27
CA VAL A 171 -42.51 -0.29 -2.54
C VAL A 171 -42.80 -1.35 -3.60
N VAL A 172 -41.90 -2.31 -3.80
CA VAL A 172 -42.02 -3.36 -4.84
C VAL A 172 -43.16 -4.33 -4.56
N ILE A 173 -43.46 -4.64 -3.28
CA ILE A 173 -44.48 -5.62 -2.90
C ILE A 173 -45.87 -4.98 -2.75
N PHE A 174 -45.97 -3.77 -2.18
CA PHE A 174 -47.25 -3.17 -1.81
C PHE A 174 -47.56 -1.83 -2.51
N GLY A 175 -46.55 -1.10 -3.00
CA GLY A 175 -46.75 0.13 -3.78
C GLY A 175 -47.30 1.36 -3.04
N THR A 176 -47.54 1.32 -1.72
CA THR A 176 -48.17 2.44 -0.98
C THR A 176 -47.21 3.20 -0.07
N ILE A 177 -47.53 4.46 0.22
CA ILE A 177 -46.76 5.30 1.16
C ILE A 177 -46.87 4.79 2.61
N GLU A 178 -48.01 4.18 2.95
CA GLU A 178 -48.21 3.50 4.22
C GLU A 178 -47.25 2.31 4.40
N SER A 179 -47.07 1.46 3.38
CA SER A 179 -46.12 0.33 3.46
C SER A 179 -44.68 0.81 3.65
N ILE A 180 -44.31 1.92 3.00
CA ILE A 180 -43.01 2.59 3.17
C ILE A 180 -42.82 3.06 4.62
N LEU A 181 -43.85 3.65 5.24
CA LEU A 181 -43.80 4.10 6.63
C LEU A 181 -43.76 2.91 7.60
N TYR A 182 -44.54 1.85 7.39
CA TYR A 182 -44.42 0.62 8.17
C TYR A 182 -43.02 -0.02 8.05
N ALA A 183 -42.41 0.01 6.86
CA ALA A 183 -41.04 -0.45 6.65
C ALA A 183 -39.99 0.43 7.35
N ALA A 184 -40.17 1.76 7.35
CA ALA A 184 -39.35 2.70 8.10
C ALA A 184 -39.46 2.50 9.62
N ILE A 185 -40.66 2.18 10.13
CA ILE A 185 -40.93 1.81 11.52
C ILE A 185 -40.25 0.49 11.87
N VAL A 186 -40.44 -0.57 11.07
CA VAL A 186 -39.81 -1.88 11.30
C VAL A 186 -38.29 -1.80 11.29
N GLN A 187 -37.70 -1.08 10.32
CA GLN A 187 -36.26 -0.86 10.26
C GLN A 187 -35.76 -0.07 11.48
N GLY A 188 -36.48 0.97 11.90
CA GLY A 188 -36.15 1.74 13.10
C GLY A 188 -36.27 0.93 14.39
N LEU A 189 -37.24 0.01 14.49
CA LEU A 189 -37.38 -0.93 15.61
C LEU A 189 -36.22 -1.94 15.66
N ILE A 190 -35.80 -2.48 14.51
CA ILE A 190 -34.63 -3.36 14.42
C ILE A 190 -33.36 -2.60 14.82
N GLN A 191 -33.16 -1.38 14.31
CA GLN A 191 -32.04 -0.52 14.70
C GLN A 191 -32.08 -0.16 16.20
N THR A 192 -33.27 0.03 16.77
CA THR A 192 -33.49 0.22 18.21
C THR A 192 -33.08 -1.02 19.00
N LEU A 193 -33.53 -2.22 18.62
CA LEU A 193 -33.12 -3.47 19.30
C LEU A 193 -31.60 -3.67 19.28
N ILE A 194 -30.93 -3.34 18.16
CA ILE A 194 -29.48 -3.38 18.04
C ILE A 194 -28.81 -2.33 18.95
N LEU A 195 -29.36 -1.12 19.05
CA LEU A 195 -28.92 -0.08 19.99
C LEU A 195 -29.03 -0.52 21.45
N LEU A 196 -30.18 -1.09 21.84
CA LEU A 196 -30.40 -1.58 23.20
C LEU A 196 -29.44 -2.73 23.53
N GLY A 197 -29.23 -3.68 22.61
CA GLY A 197 -28.27 -4.77 22.77
C GLY A 197 -26.82 -4.28 22.86
N TYR A 198 -26.41 -3.35 21.99
CA TYR A 198 -25.08 -2.74 22.01
C TYR A 198 -24.80 -2.02 23.34
N LEU A 199 -25.73 -1.18 23.78
CA LEU A 199 -25.57 -0.42 25.02
C LEU A 199 -25.58 -1.33 26.25
N ASN A 200 -26.47 -2.31 26.32
CA ASN A 200 -26.47 -3.29 27.42
C ASN A 200 -25.18 -4.13 27.47
N SER A 201 -24.53 -4.37 26.32
CA SER A 201 -23.23 -5.04 26.24
C SER A 201 -22.02 -4.15 26.61
N ARG A 202 -22.12 -2.83 26.48
CA ARG A 202 -20.96 -1.91 26.61
C ARG A 202 -21.04 -0.97 27.81
N PHE A 203 -22.24 -0.75 28.33
CA PHE A 203 -22.54 0.15 29.45
C PHE A 203 -23.53 -0.53 30.40
N PRO A 204 -23.09 -1.52 31.20
CA PRO A 204 -23.95 -2.18 32.17
C PRO A 204 -24.67 -1.17 33.08
N GLU A 205 -25.91 -1.50 33.45
CA GLU A 205 -26.79 -0.67 34.30
C GLU A 205 -27.09 0.74 33.79
N PHE A 206 -26.85 1.10 32.51
CA PHE A 206 -27.05 2.51 32.07
C PHE A 206 -28.46 3.05 32.37
N TRP A 207 -29.48 2.19 32.32
CA TRP A 207 -30.87 2.46 32.68
C TRP A 207 -31.11 3.01 34.09
N THR A 208 -30.19 2.80 35.05
CA THR A 208 -30.39 3.18 36.46
C THR A 208 -29.65 4.46 36.87
N LYS A 209 -28.86 5.05 35.96
CA LYS A 209 -27.94 6.16 36.27
C LYS A 209 -28.45 7.52 35.81
N PHE A 210 -29.70 7.87 36.11
CA PHE A 210 -30.18 9.23 35.86
C PHE A 210 -29.55 10.23 36.83
N ASP A 211 -28.99 11.33 36.31
CA ASP A 211 -28.51 12.45 37.11
C ASP A 211 -29.07 13.77 36.55
N LEU A 212 -29.91 14.44 37.35
CA LEU A 212 -30.59 15.69 37.00
C LEU A 212 -29.66 16.91 37.01
N SER A 213 -28.54 16.87 37.75
CA SER A 213 -27.54 17.94 37.76
C SER A 213 -26.71 17.88 36.47
N PHE A 214 -26.17 16.70 36.16
CA PHE A 214 -25.42 16.45 34.93
C PHE A 214 -26.28 16.58 33.66
N PHE A 215 -27.58 16.25 33.73
CA PHE A 215 -28.52 16.52 32.63
C PHE A 215 -28.57 18.01 32.25
N ARG A 216 -28.48 18.93 33.23
CA ARG A 216 -28.45 20.38 32.94
C ARG A 216 -27.17 20.79 32.22
N GLU A 217 -26.03 20.16 32.54
CA GLU A 217 -24.75 20.42 31.86
C GLU A 217 -24.78 19.90 30.41
N HIS A 218 -25.35 18.71 30.19
CA HIS A 218 -25.69 18.19 28.86
C HIS A 218 -26.55 19.19 28.05
N VAL A 219 -27.62 19.74 28.65
CA VAL A 219 -28.50 20.73 28.01
C VAL A 219 -27.74 22.02 27.63
N VAL A 220 -26.97 22.57 28.56
CA VAL A 220 -26.18 23.81 28.36
C VAL A 220 -25.11 23.62 27.28
N TYR A 221 -24.50 22.42 27.20
CA TYR A 221 -23.53 22.09 26.16
C TYR A 221 -24.17 21.93 24.77
N ALA A 222 -25.27 21.17 24.66
CA ALA A 222 -25.81 20.76 23.37
C ALA A 222 -26.58 21.87 22.63
N ILE A 223 -27.44 22.61 23.33
CA ILE A 223 -28.40 23.55 22.71
C ILE A 223 -27.74 24.59 21.78
N PRO A 224 -26.62 25.25 22.13
CA PRO A 224 -26.00 26.25 21.25
C PRO A 224 -25.58 25.69 19.88
N PHE A 225 -25.07 24.46 19.85
CA PHE A 225 -24.71 23.79 18.59
C PHE A 225 -25.96 23.27 17.86
N GLY A 226 -26.95 22.75 18.58
CA GLY A 226 -28.24 22.32 18.03
C GLY A 226 -29.00 23.44 17.32
N LEU A 227 -29.04 24.63 17.91
CA LEU A 227 -29.68 25.82 17.31
C LEU A 227 -28.92 26.32 16.08
N ALA A 228 -27.58 26.31 16.10
CA ALA A 228 -26.78 26.68 14.94
C ALA A 228 -26.94 25.70 13.76
N ALA A 229 -27.03 24.40 14.05
CA ALA A 229 -27.35 23.37 13.04
C ALA A 229 -28.78 23.53 12.51
N THR A 230 -29.75 23.80 13.40
CA THR A 230 -31.16 24.05 13.04
C THR A 230 -31.30 25.22 12.06
N LEU A 231 -30.65 26.36 12.33
CA LEU A 231 -30.66 27.52 11.41
C LEU A 231 -30.08 27.18 10.03
N TRP A 232 -29.00 26.39 9.97
CA TRP A 232 -28.41 25.96 8.71
C TRP A 232 -29.33 25.01 7.92
N ILE A 233 -29.94 24.02 8.59
CA ILE A 233 -30.93 23.11 7.97
C ILE A 233 -32.12 23.91 7.42
N LEU A 234 -32.66 24.84 8.21
CA LEU A 234 -33.76 25.70 7.78
C LEU A 234 -33.35 26.54 6.56
N GLN A 235 -32.16 27.13 6.54
CA GLN A 235 -31.68 27.89 5.38
C GLN A 235 -31.51 27.02 4.12
N GLN A 236 -31.09 25.76 4.25
CA GLN A 236 -31.00 24.83 3.12
C GLN A 236 -32.37 24.35 2.62
N ASP A 237 -33.31 24.03 3.51
CA ASP A 237 -34.56 23.33 3.14
C ASP A 237 -35.83 24.19 3.10
N ILE A 238 -35.87 25.41 3.67
CA ILE A 238 -37.10 26.24 3.74
C ILE A 238 -37.78 26.42 2.38
N HIS A 239 -36.99 26.55 1.31
CA HIS A 239 -37.47 26.67 -0.06
C HIS A 239 -38.34 25.47 -0.54
N GLN A 240 -38.11 24.25 -0.05
CA GLN A 240 -38.95 23.09 -0.35
C GLN A 240 -40.32 23.19 0.34
N TYR A 241 -40.41 23.69 1.58
CA TYR A 241 -41.69 23.89 2.25
C TYR A 241 -42.54 24.96 1.56
N PHE A 242 -41.91 26.00 1.02
CA PHE A 242 -42.59 26.98 0.14
C PHE A 242 -43.15 26.34 -1.13
N ALA A 243 -42.43 25.38 -1.74
CA ALA A 243 -42.91 24.63 -2.89
C ALA A 243 -44.08 23.69 -2.52
N MET A 244 -44.00 22.95 -1.40
CA MET A 244 -45.11 22.12 -0.90
C MET A 244 -46.38 22.97 -0.68
N TYR A 245 -46.27 24.06 0.08
CA TYR A 245 -47.43 24.85 0.51
C TYR A 245 -48.19 25.55 -0.65
N LYS A 246 -47.60 25.73 -1.82
CA LYS A 246 -48.21 26.47 -2.94
C LYS A 246 -48.57 25.64 -4.17
N PHE A 247 -47.93 24.50 -4.41
CA PHE A 247 -48.13 23.69 -5.62
C PHE A 247 -48.85 22.37 -5.31
N SER A 248 -49.19 21.57 -6.33
CA SER A 248 -49.72 20.22 -6.10
C SER A 248 -48.63 19.26 -5.65
N ASP A 249 -49.01 18.10 -5.09
CA ASP A 249 -48.04 17.07 -4.69
C ASP A 249 -47.23 16.58 -5.91
N ALA A 250 -47.86 16.47 -7.09
CA ALA A 250 -47.21 16.11 -8.35
C ALA A 250 -46.26 17.20 -8.90
N ASP A 251 -46.55 18.48 -8.67
CA ASP A 251 -45.64 19.60 -8.99
C ASP A 251 -44.46 19.66 -8.00
N PHE A 252 -44.71 19.38 -6.72
CA PHE A 252 -43.66 19.24 -5.72
C PHE A 252 -42.77 18.03 -6.03
N ALA A 253 -43.30 16.95 -6.60
CA ALA A 253 -42.52 15.83 -7.10
C ALA A 253 -41.53 16.25 -8.20
N ILE A 254 -41.97 17.08 -9.15
CA ILE A 254 -41.11 17.72 -10.17
C ILE A 254 -40.04 18.58 -9.50
N TYR A 255 -40.43 19.46 -8.57
CA TYR A 255 -39.49 20.34 -7.85
C TYR A 255 -38.41 19.53 -7.09
N ALA A 256 -38.83 18.49 -6.36
CA ALA A 256 -37.96 17.64 -5.56
C ALA A 256 -37.11 16.65 -6.37
N ALA A 257 -37.38 16.48 -7.67
CA ALA A 257 -36.51 15.84 -8.65
C ALA A 257 -35.46 16.84 -9.19
N GLY A 258 -35.83 18.10 -9.40
CA GLY A 258 -34.91 19.17 -9.79
C GLY A 258 -33.88 19.50 -8.70
N CYS A 259 -34.31 19.50 -7.43
CA CYS A 259 -33.43 19.65 -6.26
C CYS A 259 -32.63 18.38 -5.91
N ALA A 260 -32.33 17.50 -6.88
CA ALA A 260 -31.56 16.29 -6.64
C ALA A 260 -30.14 16.61 -6.12
N GLN A 261 -29.82 16.11 -4.93
CA GLN A 261 -28.48 16.19 -4.36
C GLN A 261 -27.60 15.08 -4.94
N LEU A 262 -26.39 15.44 -5.36
CA LEU A 262 -25.42 14.51 -5.96
C LEU A 262 -24.31 14.20 -4.96
N PRO A 263 -24.26 12.98 -4.35
CA PRO A 263 -23.46 12.72 -3.16
C PRO A 263 -21.95 12.94 -3.29
N PHE A 264 -21.38 12.75 -4.49
CA PHE A 264 -19.95 12.95 -4.73
C PHE A 264 -19.49 14.40 -4.47
N ALA A 265 -20.39 15.39 -4.61
CA ALA A 265 -20.06 16.78 -4.35
C ALA A 265 -19.70 17.00 -2.87
N ALA A 266 -20.47 16.41 -1.96
CA ALA A 266 -20.18 16.44 -0.53
C ALA A 266 -18.87 15.69 -0.21
N ILE A 267 -18.64 14.51 -0.81
CA ILE A 267 -17.39 13.74 -0.60
C ILE A 267 -16.15 14.57 -0.94
N LEU A 268 -16.14 15.26 -2.10
CA LEU A 268 -15.00 16.07 -2.54
C LEU A 268 -14.73 17.26 -1.62
N ILE A 269 -15.78 17.98 -1.21
CA ILE A 269 -15.69 19.15 -0.33
C ILE A 269 -15.26 18.72 1.08
N ASP A 270 -15.89 17.71 1.67
CA ASP A 270 -15.59 17.24 3.02
C ASP A 270 -14.17 16.65 3.12
N SER A 271 -13.73 15.89 2.13
CA SER A 271 -12.39 15.29 2.11
C SER A 271 -11.28 16.36 2.05
N ILE A 272 -11.44 17.37 1.19
CA ILE A 272 -10.47 18.47 1.08
C ILE A 272 -10.56 19.37 2.33
N GLY A 273 -11.77 19.67 2.81
CA GLY A 273 -11.99 20.43 4.05
C GLY A 273 -11.31 19.79 5.28
N ALA A 274 -11.43 18.47 5.43
CA ALA A 274 -10.82 17.73 6.53
C ALA A 274 -9.28 17.81 6.55
N VAL A 275 -8.63 17.90 5.39
CA VAL A 275 -7.17 18.08 5.27
C VAL A 275 -6.78 19.56 5.47
N LEU A 276 -7.60 20.50 4.99
CA LEU A 276 -7.32 21.94 5.09
C LEU A 276 -7.52 22.50 6.51
N ILE A 277 -8.53 22.06 7.27
CA ILE A 277 -8.84 22.63 8.59
C ILE A 277 -7.64 22.58 9.57
N PRO A 278 -6.94 21.43 9.74
CA PRO A 278 -5.73 21.37 10.56
C PRO A 278 -4.60 22.26 10.02
N ARG A 279 -4.38 22.24 8.70
CA ARG A 279 -3.28 22.98 8.05
C ARG A 279 -3.47 24.51 8.12
N MET A 280 -4.70 24.99 7.96
CA MET A 280 -5.01 26.42 8.15
C MET A 280 -4.83 26.83 9.60
N THR A 281 -5.19 25.98 10.56
CA THR A 281 -4.96 26.23 12.00
C THR A 281 -3.46 26.30 12.32
N GLU A 282 -2.64 25.41 11.76
CA GLU A 282 -1.17 25.42 11.91
C GLU A 282 -0.52 26.68 11.31
N LEU A 283 -0.96 27.09 10.12
CA LEU A 283 -0.44 28.29 9.45
C LEU A 283 -0.94 29.58 10.11
N GLU A 284 -2.12 29.57 10.75
CA GLU A 284 -2.64 30.68 11.56
C GLU A 284 -1.77 30.91 12.79
N GLN A 285 -1.45 29.85 13.55
CA GLN A 285 -0.54 29.91 14.71
C GLN A 285 0.87 30.39 14.32
N LYS A 286 1.33 30.07 13.10
CA LYS A 286 2.59 30.55 12.52
C LYS A 286 2.48 31.95 11.88
N ASN A 287 1.27 32.53 11.84
CA ASN A 287 0.90 33.78 11.18
C ASN A 287 1.28 33.84 9.68
N ASP A 288 1.45 32.70 9.01
CA ASP A 288 1.82 32.62 7.59
C ASP A 288 0.58 32.72 6.69
N LYS A 289 0.05 33.93 6.61
CA LYS A 289 -1.03 34.29 5.68
C LYS A 289 -0.64 34.10 4.21
N ARG A 290 0.67 34.08 3.90
CA ARG A 290 1.17 33.97 2.52
C ARG A 290 1.03 32.54 2.00
N GLU A 291 1.36 31.56 2.84
CA GLU A 291 1.15 30.15 2.49
C GLU A 291 -0.33 29.73 2.63
N MET A 292 -1.11 30.30 3.56
CA MET A 292 -2.57 30.07 3.58
C MET A 292 -3.24 30.42 2.25
N ILE A 293 -2.94 31.59 1.67
CA ILE A 293 -3.45 32.00 0.35
C ILE A 293 -3.06 30.99 -0.75
N ARG A 294 -1.82 30.48 -0.75
CA ARG A 294 -1.34 29.49 -1.73
C ARG A 294 -1.98 28.11 -1.56
N VAL A 295 -2.23 27.68 -0.33
CA VAL A 295 -2.87 26.40 -0.04
C VAL A 295 -4.35 26.44 -0.41
N THR A 296 -5.07 27.54 -0.07
CA THR A 296 -6.46 27.75 -0.53
C THR A 296 -6.53 27.79 -2.07
N ALA A 297 -5.63 28.51 -2.74
CA ALA A 297 -5.61 28.56 -4.20
C ALA A 297 -5.36 27.19 -4.86
N ARG A 298 -4.44 26.37 -4.31
CA ARG A 298 -4.22 24.99 -4.78
C ARG A 298 -5.43 24.07 -4.54
N ALA A 299 -6.17 24.28 -3.44
CA ALA A 299 -7.43 23.57 -3.21
C ALA A 299 -8.52 24.00 -4.21
N MET A 300 -8.65 25.31 -4.49
CA MET A 300 -9.55 25.85 -5.52
C MET A 300 -9.24 25.28 -6.91
N GLN A 301 -7.96 25.14 -7.27
CA GLN A 301 -7.52 24.48 -8.51
C GLN A 301 -7.98 23.02 -8.60
N LYS A 302 -7.69 22.19 -7.59
CA LYS A 302 -8.08 20.78 -7.60
C LYS A 302 -9.61 20.60 -7.52
N LEU A 303 -10.34 21.46 -6.79
CA LEU A 303 -11.81 21.46 -6.80
C LEU A 303 -12.38 21.85 -8.16
N ALA A 304 -11.83 22.85 -8.83
CA ALA A 304 -12.24 23.25 -10.18
C ALA A 304 -12.06 22.13 -11.21
N PHE A 305 -10.98 21.35 -11.09
CA PHE A 305 -10.70 20.20 -11.96
C PHE A 305 -11.77 19.11 -11.91
N PHE A 306 -12.58 19.03 -10.85
CA PHE A 306 -13.74 18.15 -10.76
C PHE A 306 -15.08 18.87 -10.98
N PHE A 307 -15.29 20.04 -10.38
CA PHE A 307 -16.62 20.68 -10.41
C PHE A 307 -17.00 21.30 -11.76
N PHE A 308 -16.07 21.90 -12.50
CA PHE A 308 -16.38 22.46 -13.83
C PHE A 308 -16.71 21.40 -14.89
N PRO A 309 -15.95 20.32 -15.09
CA PRO A 309 -16.32 19.30 -16.07
C PRO A 309 -17.66 18.64 -15.73
N ILE A 310 -17.91 18.34 -14.44
CA ILE A 310 -19.17 17.75 -13.99
C ILE A 310 -20.35 18.72 -14.20
N PHE A 311 -20.20 20.00 -13.87
CA PHE A 311 -21.22 21.02 -14.12
C PHE A 311 -21.59 21.10 -15.60
N ILE A 312 -20.59 21.22 -16.49
CA ILE A 312 -20.84 21.32 -17.94
C ILE A 312 -21.47 20.02 -18.48
N PHE A 313 -20.99 18.85 -18.06
CA PHE A 313 -21.56 17.57 -18.48
C PHE A 313 -23.03 17.42 -18.06
N LEU A 314 -23.36 17.75 -16.80
CA LEU A 314 -24.74 17.68 -16.28
C LEU A 314 -25.66 18.75 -16.88
N LEU A 315 -25.13 19.93 -17.21
CA LEU A 315 -25.89 21.00 -17.89
C LEU A 315 -26.31 20.54 -19.29
N LEU A 316 -25.38 19.95 -20.04
CA LEU A 316 -25.58 19.50 -21.43
C LEU A 316 -26.42 18.23 -21.55
N THR A 317 -26.36 17.34 -20.55
CA THR A 317 -27.10 16.07 -20.53
C THR A 317 -28.35 16.11 -19.64
N SER A 318 -28.72 17.26 -19.09
CA SER A 318 -29.74 17.44 -18.05
C SER A 318 -31.09 16.76 -18.34
N GLU A 319 -31.58 16.84 -19.58
CA GLU A 319 -32.77 16.16 -20.09
C GLU A 319 -32.70 14.63 -19.87
N THR A 320 -31.64 14.00 -20.39
CA THR A 320 -31.41 12.56 -20.24
C THR A 320 -31.04 12.18 -18.81
N PHE A 321 -30.34 13.03 -18.07
CA PHE A 321 -30.01 12.77 -16.67
C PHE A 321 -31.27 12.68 -15.79
N ILE A 322 -32.18 13.64 -15.94
CA ILE A 322 -33.48 13.64 -15.25
C ILE A 322 -34.35 12.48 -15.72
N SER A 323 -34.44 12.18 -17.02
CA SER A 323 -35.23 11.02 -17.48
C SER A 323 -34.64 9.68 -17.03
N THR A 324 -33.31 9.58 -16.93
CA THR A 324 -32.63 8.37 -16.42
C THR A 324 -32.94 8.17 -14.95
N LEU A 325 -32.81 9.19 -14.10
CA LEU A 325 -33.07 9.02 -12.66
C LEU A 325 -34.57 8.93 -12.35
N TYR A 326 -35.39 9.82 -12.91
CA TYR A 326 -36.78 10.05 -12.49
C TYR A 326 -37.87 9.68 -13.52
N THR A 327 -37.52 9.20 -14.72
CA THR A 327 -38.43 8.98 -15.89
C THR A 327 -38.87 10.25 -16.62
N ARG A 328 -39.38 10.11 -17.86
CA ARG A 328 -39.80 11.25 -18.72
C ARG A 328 -40.88 12.15 -18.10
N ASN A 329 -41.72 11.63 -17.19
CA ASN A 329 -42.77 12.41 -16.52
C ASN A 329 -42.19 13.61 -15.73
N TYR A 330 -40.90 13.55 -15.36
CA TYR A 330 -40.21 14.57 -14.59
C TYR A 330 -39.37 15.52 -15.44
N LEU A 331 -39.48 15.52 -16.77
CA LEU A 331 -38.71 16.44 -17.63
C LEU A 331 -38.98 17.92 -17.33
N ALA A 332 -40.15 18.26 -16.77
CA ALA A 332 -40.45 19.59 -16.23
C ALA A 332 -39.51 20.03 -15.08
N ALA A 333 -38.73 19.11 -14.49
CA ALA A 333 -37.75 19.39 -13.45
C ALA A 333 -36.42 19.93 -14.01
N VAL A 334 -36.17 19.79 -15.31
CA VAL A 334 -34.90 20.18 -15.95
C VAL A 334 -34.53 21.65 -15.71
N PRO A 335 -35.44 22.65 -15.82
CA PRO A 335 -35.11 24.04 -15.47
C PRO A 335 -34.72 24.23 -14.00
N VAL A 336 -35.39 23.54 -13.08
CA VAL A 336 -35.08 23.57 -11.64
C VAL A 336 -33.72 22.92 -11.38
N PHE A 337 -33.43 21.80 -12.04
CA PHE A 337 -32.14 21.12 -11.98
C PHE A 337 -31.00 22.00 -12.50
N ILE A 338 -31.18 22.67 -13.65
CA ILE A 338 -30.18 23.57 -14.25
C ILE A 338 -29.82 24.72 -13.29
N VAL A 339 -30.82 25.33 -12.63
CA VAL A 339 -30.56 26.37 -11.62
C VAL A 339 -29.86 25.79 -10.38
N ASN A 340 -30.27 24.61 -9.91
CA ASN A 340 -29.65 23.94 -8.76
C ASN A 340 -28.17 23.59 -9.01
N ILE A 341 -27.81 23.00 -10.17
CA ILE A 341 -26.41 22.67 -10.49
C ILE A 341 -25.53 23.91 -10.72
N ALA A 342 -26.11 25.10 -10.92
CA ALA A 342 -25.33 26.35 -11.01
C ALA A 342 -24.56 26.68 -9.71
N LEU A 343 -24.81 25.97 -8.59
CA LEU A 343 -23.98 26.00 -7.39
C LEU A 343 -22.60 25.35 -7.58
N PHE A 344 -22.43 24.41 -8.52
CA PHE A 344 -21.20 23.62 -8.67
C PHE A 344 -19.96 24.49 -8.95
N PRO A 345 -20.01 25.51 -9.85
CA PRO A 345 -18.95 26.49 -10.01
C PRO A 345 -18.54 27.25 -8.73
N PHE A 346 -19.43 27.41 -7.75
CA PHE A 346 -19.15 28.11 -6.49
C PHE A 346 -18.58 27.18 -5.40
N PHE A 347 -18.80 25.87 -5.48
CA PHE A 347 -18.25 24.89 -4.53
C PHE A 347 -16.71 24.81 -4.53
N ILE A 348 -16.04 25.43 -5.50
CA ILE A 348 -14.57 25.59 -5.47
C ILE A 348 -14.11 26.58 -4.40
N LEU A 349 -14.98 27.50 -3.95
CA LEU A 349 -14.66 28.59 -3.01
C LEU A 349 -14.71 28.11 -1.55
N ILE A 350 -13.68 27.34 -1.18
CA ILE A 350 -13.58 26.65 0.11
C ILE A 350 -13.11 27.57 1.26
N SER A 351 -14.00 28.48 1.67
CA SER A 351 -13.76 29.46 2.75
C SER A 351 -13.75 28.86 4.16
N ASP A 352 -14.57 27.83 4.41
CA ASP A 352 -14.82 27.25 5.75
C ASP A 352 -13.55 26.88 6.56
N PRO A 353 -12.50 26.24 5.99
CA PRO A 353 -11.27 25.93 6.72
C PRO A 353 -10.54 27.15 7.30
N VAL A 354 -10.54 28.27 6.58
CA VAL A 354 -9.93 29.52 7.06
C VAL A 354 -10.83 30.19 8.10
N MET A 355 -12.15 30.13 7.91
CA MET A 355 -13.13 30.67 8.86
C MET A 355 -13.10 29.92 10.20
N ARG A 356 -12.78 28.60 10.21
CA ARG A 356 -12.61 27.81 11.44
C ARG A 356 -11.29 28.07 12.16
N ALA A 357 -10.20 28.35 11.44
CA ALA A 357 -8.92 28.71 12.06
C ALA A 357 -9.04 30.01 12.88
N TYR A 358 -9.76 31.02 12.35
CA TYR A 358 -9.98 32.29 13.04
C TYR A 358 -11.24 32.28 13.92
N LYS A 359 -11.08 31.90 15.19
CA LYS A 359 -12.16 31.80 16.22
C LYS A 359 -13.14 32.99 16.28
N GLU A 360 -12.68 34.20 16.00
CA GLU A 360 -13.51 35.42 15.95
C GLU A 360 -14.56 35.41 14.80
N LEU A 361 -14.25 34.76 13.67
CA LEU A 361 -15.12 34.71 12.49
C LEU A 361 -16.32 33.78 12.67
N GLY A 362 -16.29 32.90 13.67
CA GLY A 362 -17.46 32.08 14.04
C GLY A 362 -18.68 32.90 14.45
N ARG A 363 -18.49 34.07 15.08
CA ARG A 363 -19.60 35.00 15.38
C ARG A 363 -20.14 35.65 14.10
N PHE A 364 -19.25 36.02 13.17
CA PHE A 364 -19.63 36.58 11.88
C PHE A 364 -20.47 35.60 11.05
N LEU A 365 -20.09 34.32 10.99
CA LEU A 365 -20.88 33.28 10.29
C LEU A 365 -22.31 33.13 10.86
N LEU A 366 -22.47 33.19 12.18
CA LEU A 366 -23.81 33.13 12.81
C LEU A 366 -24.67 34.34 12.42
N CYS A 367 -24.11 35.56 12.48
CA CYS A 367 -24.81 36.77 12.06
C CYS A 367 -25.14 36.76 10.56
N LEU A 368 -24.21 36.28 9.72
CA LEU A 368 -24.38 36.17 8.27
C LEU A 368 -25.56 35.23 7.94
N ARG A 369 -25.62 34.04 8.56
CA ARG A 369 -26.71 33.08 8.34
C ARG A 369 -28.07 33.59 8.80
N VAL A 370 -28.14 34.31 9.92
CA VAL A 370 -29.40 34.94 10.36
C VAL A 370 -29.88 35.99 9.34
N LEU A 371 -28.97 36.83 8.83
CA LEU A 371 -29.32 37.84 7.81
C LEU A 371 -29.71 37.19 6.48
N ILE A 372 -28.99 36.17 6.02
CA ILE A 372 -29.28 35.45 4.78
C ILE A 372 -30.57 34.64 4.90
N PHE A 373 -30.88 34.05 6.06
CA PHE A 373 -32.17 33.37 6.28
C PHE A 373 -33.35 34.34 6.19
N ILE A 374 -33.25 35.54 6.79
CA ILE A 374 -34.28 36.58 6.68
C ILE A 374 -34.43 37.04 5.21
N GLY A 375 -33.31 37.27 4.53
CA GLY A 375 -33.30 37.63 3.11
C GLY A 375 -33.90 36.55 2.21
N LEU A 376 -33.58 35.28 2.45
CA LEU A 376 -34.09 34.12 1.74
C LEU A 376 -35.60 33.96 1.91
N VAL A 377 -36.13 34.09 3.12
CA VAL A 377 -37.58 34.05 3.35
C VAL A 377 -38.30 35.17 2.58
N ALA A 378 -37.74 36.38 2.58
CA ALA A 378 -38.30 37.50 1.82
C ALA A 378 -38.23 37.29 0.29
N THR A 379 -37.10 36.80 -0.25
CA THR A 379 -36.97 36.53 -1.69
C THR A 379 -37.73 35.29 -2.13
N LEU A 380 -38.01 34.33 -1.25
CA LEU A 380 -38.88 33.18 -1.54
C LEU A 380 -40.31 33.61 -1.81
N PHE A 381 -40.90 34.48 -0.98
CA PHE A 381 -42.24 35.03 -1.25
C PHE A 381 -42.30 35.74 -2.62
N TYR A 382 -41.28 36.53 -2.95
CA TYR A 382 -41.23 37.25 -4.23
C TYR A 382 -40.99 36.30 -5.43
N GLY A 383 -39.99 35.43 -5.36
CA GLY A 383 -39.64 34.51 -6.46
C GLY A 383 -40.76 33.54 -6.80
N LEU A 384 -41.47 33.06 -5.78
CA LEU A 384 -42.69 32.24 -5.87
C LEU A 384 -43.77 32.90 -6.74
N ASP A 385 -44.17 34.12 -6.38
CA ASP A 385 -45.35 34.76 -6.96
C ASP A 385 -45.12 35.32 -8.38
N TYR A 386 -43.86 35.48 -8.81
CA TYR A 386 -43.49 35.95 -10.17
C TYR A 386 -42.92 34.86 -11.10
N PHE A 387 -42.23 33.83 -10.58
CA PHE A 387 -41.49 32.85 -11.39
C PHE A 387 -41.72 31.39 -10.97
N GLY A 388 -42.66 31.12 -10.07
CA GLY A 388 -43.08 29.79 -9.66
C GLY A 388 -41.92 28.91 -9.16
N LEU A 389 -41.93 27.62 -9.53
CA LEU A 389 -40.91 26.64 -9.12
C LEU A 389 -39.47 27.08 -9.44
N VAL A 390 -39.24 27.73 -10.59
CA VAL A 390 -37.92 28.23 -10.98
C VAL A 390 -37.50 29.42 -10.10
N GLY A 391 -38.44 30.28 -9.71
CA GLY A 391 -38.20 31.37 -8.78
C GLY A 391 -37.79 30.92 -7.38
N ILE A 392 -38.43 29.87 -6.87
CA ILE A 392 -38.14 29.28 -5.55
C ILE A 392 -36.68 28.80 -5.48
N ILE A 393 -36.25 27.98 -6.44
CA ILE A 393 -34.87 27.48 -6.47
C ILE A 393 -33.87 28.60 -6.77
N SER A 394 -34.24 29.59 -7.60
CA SER A 394 -33.37 30.76 -7.87
C SER A 394 -33.12 31.58 -6.61
N ALA A 395 -34.13 31.78 -5.75
CA ALA A 395 -33.97 32.46 -4.47
C ALA A 395 -33.04 31.70 -3.51
N ALA A 396 -33.18 30.36 -3.43
CA ALA A 396 -32.33 29.51 -2.62
C ALA A 396 -30.87 29.48 -3.10
N VAL A 397 -30.65 29.30 -4.41
CA VAL A 397 -29.33 29.32 -5.03
C VAL A 397 -28.66 30.68 -4.85
N ALA A 398 -29.39 31.79 -5.05
CA ALA A 398 -28.87 33.13 -4.82
C ALA A 398 -28.47 33.36 -3.34
N ALA A 399 -29.23 32.85 -2.38
CA ALA A 399 -28.90 32.95 -0.96
C ALA A 399 -27.65 32.14 -0.58
N ILE A 400 -27.49 30.93 -1.13
CA ILE A 400 -26.29 30.09 -0.92
C ILE A 400 -25.05 30.72 -1.56
N VAL A 401 -25.16 31.20 -2.80
CA VAL A 401 -24.07 31.93 -3.49
C VAL A 401 -23.70 33.20 -2.72
N LEU A 402 -24.66 33.93 -2.15
CA LEU A 402 -24.40 35.09 -1.32
C LEU A 402 -23.64 34.73 -0.02
N GLU A 403 -23.97 33.61 0.64
CA GLU A 403 -23.19 33.15 1.81
C GLU A 403 -21.74 32.85 1.43
N ILE A 404 -21.53 32.11 0.33
CA ILE A 404 -20.20 31.75 -0.17
C ILE A 404 -19.38 32.99 -0.52
N LEU A 405 -19.95 33.93 -1.29
CA LEU A 405 -19.24 35.14 -1.72
C LEU A 405 -18.92 36.09 -0.56
N VAL A 406 -19.82 36.23 0.43
CA VAL A 406 -19.57 37.08 1.61
C VAL A 406 -18.58 36.43 2.59
N ALA A 407 -18.59 35.10 2.72
CA ALA A 407 -17.58 34.38 3.48
C ALA A 407 -16.19 34.46 2.81
N GLU A 408 -16.09 34.28 1.50
CA GLU A 408 -14.82 34.38 0.76
C GLU A 408 -14.27 35.82 0.76
N ALA A 409 -15.12 36.84 0.65
CA ALA A 409 -14.71 38.24 0.82
C ALA A 409 -14.12 38.51 2.22
N MET A 410 -14.67 37.88 3.28
CA MET A 410 -14.12 37.95 4.63
C MET A 410 -12.78 37.20 4.76
N VAL A 411 -12.61 36.06 4.09
CA VAL A 411 -11.34 35.32 4.01
C VAL A 411 -10.26 36.16 3.33
N ILE A 412 -10.56 36.74 2.16
CA ILE A 412 -9.68 37.65 1.40
C ILE A 412 -9.23 38.82 2.29
N TYR A 413 -10.17 39.46 3.00
CA TYR A 413 -9.88 40.55 3.93
C TYR A 413 -8.99 40.12 5.11
N LYS A 414 -9.32 39.00 5.78
CA LYS A 414 -8.59 38.50 6.96
C LYS A 414 -7.17 38.03 6.63
N LEU A 415 -6.97 37.42 5.45
CA LEU A 415 -5.66 37.01 4.95
C LEU A 415 -4.86 38.18 4.33
N LYS A 416 -5.50 39.32 4.04
CA LYS A 416 -4.94 40.47 3.33
C LYS A 416 -4.41 40.12 1.94
N ALA A 417 -5.14 39.26 1.23
CA ALA A 417 -4.81 38.88 -0.15
C ALA A 417 -4.85 40.09 -1.08
N LYS A 418 -3.96 40.13 -2.08
CA LYS A 418 -3.78 41.25 -3.01
C LYS A 418 -4.21 40.84 -4.41
N PHE A 419 -4.53 41.82 -5.27
CA PHE A 419 -4.90 41.58 -6.67
C PHE A 419 -3.89 40.73 -7.45
N ARG A 420 -2.58 40.82 -7.13
CA ARG A 420 -1.53 39.97 -7.73
C ARG A 420 -1.70 38.47 -7.42
N ASP A 421 -2.38 38.13 -6.34
CA ASP A 421 -2.54 36.75 -5.87
C ASP A 421 -3.63 36.02 -6.67
N ILE A 422 -4.48 36.74 -7.43
CA ILE A 422 -5.44 36.19 -8.41
C ILE A 422 -4.72 35.35 -9.48
N TYR A 423 -3.44 35.63 -9.77
CA TYR A 423 -2.63 34.82 -10.69
C TYR A 423 -2.49 33.36 -10.24
N LEU A 424 -2.65 33.06 -8.95
CA LEU A 424 -2.68 31.68 -8.44
C LEU A 424 -3.92 30.90 -8.93
N LEU A 425 -4.97 31.59 -9.38
CA LEU A 425 -6.20 30.99 -9.92
C LEU A 425 -6.21 30.96 -11.46
N LYS A 426 -5.09 31.26 -12.14
CA LYS A 426 -5.00 31.22 -13.62
C LYS A 426 -5.45 29.87 -14.20
N ASP A 427 -5.13 28.77 -13.52
CA ASP A 427 -5.40 27.42 -14.02
C ASP A 427 -6.86 27.01 -13.78
N VAL A 428 -7.53 27.56 -12.76
CA VAL A 428 -9.01 27.47 -12.60
C VAL A 428 -9.71 28.02 -13.84
N LEU A 429 -9.27 29.16 -14.37
CA LEU A 429 -9.83 29.75 -15.58
C LEU A 429 -9.58 28.87 -16.83
N LYS A 430 -8.39 28.28 -16.97
CA LYS A 430 -8.12 27.29 -18.03
C LYS A 430 -9.10 26.11 -17.93
N THR A 431 -9.27 25.53 -16.74
CA THR A 431 -10.18 24.40 -16.51
C THR A 431 -11.60 24.72 -16.97
N ALA A 432 -12.13 25.89 -16.63
CA ALA A 432 -13.46 26.32 -17.06
C ALA A 432 -13.58 26.37 -18.60
N ILE A 433 -12.59 26.99 -19.27
CA ILE A 433 -12.55 27.09 -20.75
C ILE A 433 -12.51 25.68 -21.38
N ILE A 434 -11.66 24.79 -20.86
CA ILE A 434 -11.51 23.42 -21.37
C ILE A 434 -12.79 22.61 -21.17
N SER A 435 -13.42 22.70 -20.00
CA SER A 435 -14.73 22.06 -19.74
C SER A 435 -15.79 22.53 -20.73
N ILE A 436 -15.86 23.83 -21.04
CA ILE A 436 -16.81 24.40 -22.01
C ILE A 436 -16.52 23.89 -23.43
N VAL A 437 -15.26 23.92 -23.87
CA VAL A 437 -14.87 23.49 -25.24
C VAL A 437 -15.12 22.00 -25.44
N VAL A 438 -14.72 21.16 -24.48
CA VAL A 438 -14.96 19.71 -24.56
C VAL A 438 -16.46 19.39 -24.42
N GLY A 439 -17.18 20.13 -23.57
CA GLY A 439 -18.63 20.04 -23.48
C GLY A 439 -19.32 20.30 -24.82
N ALA A 440 -18.94 21.35 -25.54
CA ALA A 440 -19.49 21.64 -26.87
C ALA A 440 -19.25 20.50 -27.87
N ILE A 441 -18.06 19.88 -27.85
CA ILE A 441 -17.73 18.71 -28.69
C ILE A 441 -18.58 17.49 -28.29
N THR A 442 -18.69 17.19 -26.99
CA THR A 442 -19.52 16.09 -26.49
C THR A 442 -21.00 16.29 -26.81
N TYR A 443 -21.51 17.52 -26.71
CA TYR A 443 -22.91 17.84 -26.98
C TYR A 443 -23.31 17.50 -28.43
N LEU A 444 -22.42 17.75 -29.41
CA LEU A 444 -22.65 17.35 -30.79
C LEU A 444 -22.81 15.83 -30.93
N VAL A 445 -22.02 15.03 -30.21
CA VAL A 445 -22.17 13.56 -30.24
C VAL A 445 -23.45 13.14 -29.51
N TYR A 446 -23.68 13.63 -28.29
CA TYR A 446 -24.87 13.39 -27.48
C TYR A 446 -26.17 13.65 -28.26
N TYR A 447 -26.26 14.79 -28.95
CA TYR A 447 -27.43 15.17 -29.74
C TYR A 447 -27.70 14.17 -30.88
N ASN A 448 -26.66 13.66 -31.53
CA ASN A 448 -26.80 12.67 -32.59
C ASN A 448 -27.14 11.26 -32.06
N ILE A 449 -26.53 10.81 -30.95
CA ILE A 449 -26.75 9.44 -30.45
C ILE A 449 -28.06 9.26 -29.67
N LYS A 450 -28.60 10.30 -29.03
CA LYS A 450 -29.73 10.13 -28.09
C LYS A 450 -31.00 9.54 -28.74
N GLY A 451 -31.22 9.80 -30.03
CA GLY A 451 -32.32 9.20 -30.80
C GLY A 451 -32.14 7.69 -31.05
N TYR A 452 -30.93 7.27 -31.44
CA TYR A 452 -30.63 5.85 -31.71
C TYR A 452 -30.64 5.00 -30.42
N MET A 453 -30.13 5.56 -29.32
CA MET A 453 -30.07 4.85 -28.03
C MET A 453 -31.47 4.56 -27.44
N ALA A 454 -32.48 5.38 -27.76
CA ALA A 454 -33.87 5.11 -27.36
C ALA A 454 -34.40 3.81 -28.00
N GLY A 455 -34.35 3.70 -29.33
CA GLY A 455 -34.81 2.49 -30.04
C GLY A 455 -33.97 1.24 -29.74
N PHE A 456 -32.67 1.42 -29.45
CA PHE A 456 -31.84 0.31 -28.95
C PHE A 456 -32.25 -0.14 -27.54
N GLY A 457 -32.57 0.79 -26.64
CA GLY A 457 -33.09 0.48 -25.31
C GLY A 457 -34.45 -0.22 -25.35
N GLU A 458 -35.35 0.19 -26.24
CA GLU A 458 -36.63 -0.49 -26.51
C GLU A 458 -36.38 -1.94 -26.94
N SER A 459 -35.49 -2.15 -27.91
CA SER A 459 -35.13 -3.47 -28.44
C SER A 459 -34.49 -4.38 -27.36
N LEU A 460 -33.61 -3.83 -26.53
CA LEU A 460 -32.86 -4.58 -25.52
C LEU A 460 -33.73 -4.94 -24.30
N VAL A 461 -34.66 -4.07 -23.89
CA VAL A 461 -35.64 -4.39 -22.85
C VAL A 461 -36.66 -5.40 -23.36
N ALA A 462 -37.17 -5.28 -24.59
CA ALA A 462 -38.10 -6.25 -25.19
C ALA A 462 -37.49 -7.66 -25.36
N ALA A 463 -36.17 -7.78 -25.41
CA ALA A 463 -35.45 -9.06 -25.44
C ALA A 463 -35.26 -9.70 -24.05
N ALA A 464 -35.48 -8.95 -22.96
CA ALA A 464 -35.19 -9.38 -21.58
C ALA A 464 -36.40 -9.36 -20.63
N PHE A 465 -37.43 -8.55 -20.95
CA PHE A 465 -38.62 -8.34 -20.13
C PHE A 465 -39.85 -8.14 -21.02
N ASP A 466 -41.03 -8.35 -20.45
CA ASP A 466 -42.28 -8.01 -21.13
C ASP A 466 -42.35 -6.50 -21.43
N SER A 467 -42.73 -6.17 -22.67
CA SER A 467 -42.47 -4.90 -23.36
C SER A 467 -43.22 -3.67 -22.80
N THR A 468 -44.05 -3.86 -21.78
CA THR A 468 -44.96 -2.85 -21.24
C THR A 468 -44.32 -1.87 -20.25
N LYS A 469 -43.10 -2.12 -19.78
CA LYS A 469 -42.44 -1.31 -18.72
C LYS A 469 -41.58 -0.15 -19.25
N ILE A 470 -42.24 0.88 -19.80
CA ILE A 470 -41.63 2.10 -20.37
C ILE A 470 -40.56 2.73 -19.46
N GLY A 471 -40.79 2.81 -18.15
CA GLY A 471 -39.82 3.40 -17.19
C GLY A 471 -38.48 2.66 -17.06
N ILE A 472 -38.40 1.40 -17.52
CA ILE A 472 -37.15 0.62 -17.60
C ILE A 472 -36.41 0.90 -18.92
N ILE A 473 -37.14 1.07 -20.02
CA ILE A 473 -36.60 1.46 -21.33
C ILE A 473 -35.83 2.78 -21.22
N ASP A 474 -36.44 3.79 -20.60
CA ASP A 474 -35.80 5.10 -20.36
C ASP A 474 -34.57 5.03 -19.44
N PHE A 475 -34.53 4.07 -18.52
CA PHE A 475 -33.39 3.85 -17.65
C PHE A 475 -32.20 3.25 -18.42
N VAL A 476 -32.45 2.22 -19.22
CA VAL A 476 -31.40 1.53 -20.02
C VAL A 476 -30.88 2.44 -21.14
N ALA A 477 -31.78 3.04 -21.94
CA ALA A 477 -31.40 4.00 -22.98
C ALA A 477 -30.67 5.22 -22.40
N GLY A 478 -31.13 5.69 -21.23
CA GLY A 478 -30.51 6.79 -20.49
C GLY A 478 -29.10 6.48 -20.02
N ILE A 479 -28.88 5.34 -19.36
CA ILE A 479 -27.55 4.88 -18.93
C ILE A 479 -26.60 4.72 -20.12
N LEU A 480 -27.05 4.12 -21.22
CA LEU A 480 -26.22 3.96 -22.43
C LEU A 480 -25.84 5.32 -23.03
N THR A 481 -26.80 6.23 -23.15
CA THR A 481 -26.57 7.59 -23.69
C THR A 481 -25.60 8.38 -22.81
N LEU A 482 -25.79 8.37 -21.49
CA LEU A 482 -24.91 9.04 -20.54
C LEU A 482 -23.51 8.40 -20.50
N GLY A 483 -23.44 7.06 -20.51
CA GLY A 483 -22.19 6.31 -20.48
C GLY A 483 -21.33 6.56 -21.71
N ILE A 484 -21.91 6.53 -22.92
CA ILE A 484 -21.20 6.87 -24.16
C ILE A 484 -20.79 8.34 -24.17
N SER A 485 -21.68 9.25 -23.75
CA SER A 485 -21.36 10.69 -23.68
C SER A 485 -20.21 10.96 -22.71
N PHE A 486 -20.19 10.31 -21.54
CA PHE A 486 -19.12 10.43 -20.54
C PHE A 486 -17.82 9.78 -21.01
N GLY A 487 -17.91 8.61 -21.66
CA GLY A 487 -16.76 7.91 -22.28
C GLY A 487 -16.09 8.68 -23.42
N ILE A 488 -16.75 9.72 -23.96
CA ILE A 488 -16.15 10.68 -24.91
C ILE A 488 -15.69 11.95 -24.17
N PHE A 489 -16.53 12.49 -23.28
CA PHE A 489 -16.23 13.71 -22.53
C PHE A 489 -14.97 13.58 -21.68
N ALA A 490 -14.86 12.51 -20.87
CA ALA A 490 -13.75 12.37 -19.93
C ALA A 490 -12.39 12.23 -20.65
N PRO A 491 -12.19 11.36 -21.66
CA PRO A 491 -10.93 11.31 -22.39
C PRO A 491 -10.55 12.63 -23.08
N LEU A 492 -11.51 13.33 -23.71
CA LEU A 492 -11.25 14.62 -24.34
C LEU A 492 -10.90 15.71 -23.32
N TYR A 493 -11.56 15.72 -22.15
CA TYR A 493 -11.29 16.66 -21.07
C TYR A 493 -9.91 16.44 -20.45
N LEU A 494 -9.54 15.19 -20.20
CA LEU A 494 -8.23 14.83 -19.67
C LEU A 494 -7.11 15.16 -20.67
N LEU A 495 -7.29 14.83 -21.96
CA LEU A 495 -6.35 15.17 -23.03
C LEU A 495 -6.17 16.69 -23.18
N ALA A 496 -7.26 17.46 -23.23
CA ALA A 496 -7.19 18.92 -23.35
C ALA A 496 -6.56 19.58 -22.11
N SER A 497 -6.81 19.04 -20.92
CA SER A 497 -6.18 19.50 -19.67
C SER A 497 -4.67 19.20 -19.62
N SER A 498 -4.24 18.08 -20.21
CA SER A 498 -2.82 17.74 -20.39
C SER A 498 -2.15 18.69 -21.38
N VAL A 499 -2.77 18.97 -22.53
CA VAL A 499 -2.25 19.91 -23.55
C VAL A 499 -2.14 21.35 -23.04
N TRP A 500 -3.03 21.78 -22.13
CA TRP A 500 -3.03 23.14 -21.54
C TRP A 500 -2.20 23.26 -20.24
N ASN A 501 -1.51 22.19 -19.81
CA ASN A 501 -0.77 22.10 -18.55
C ASN A 501 -1.60 22.64 -17.37
N VAL A 502 -2.77 22.01 -17.14
CA VAL A 502 -3.70 22.28 -16.02
C VAL A 502 -3.51 21.28 -14.88
N ILE A 503 -3.12 20.07 -15.23
CA ILE A 503 -2.75 18.94 -14.36
C ILE A 503 -1.21 18.89 -14.25
N ASP A 504 -0.69 18.43 -13.12
CA ASP A 504 0.75 18.27 -12.92
C ASP A 504 1.31 17.02 -13.65
N ASP A 505 2.63 16.90 -13.77
CA ASP A 505 3.28 15.84 -14.57
C ASP A 505 3.10 14.42 -13.98
N ASP A 506 2.62 14.29 -12.74
CA ASP A 506 2.30 13.01 -12.09
C ASP A 506 0.82 12.65 -12.30
N GLU A 507 -0.08 13.62 -12.11
CA GLU A 507 -1.49 13.50 -12.52
C GLU A 507 -1.61 13.19 -14.01
N LYS A 508 -0.78 13.82 -14.85
CA LYS A 508 -0.67 13.57 -16.29
C LYS A 508 -0.20 12.14 -16.59
N ARG A 509 0.86 11.64 -15.96
CA ARG A 509 1.34 10.26 -16.16
C ARG A 509 0.34 9.21 -15.67
N PHE A 510 -0.43 9.50 -14.62
CA PHE A 510 -1.56 8.67 -14.18
C PHE A 510 -2.71 8.65 -15.20
N ILE A 511 -3.03 9.82 -15.76
CA ILE A 511 -4.05 10.00 -16.80
C ILE A 511 -3.66 9.28 -18.09
N GLU A 512 -2.43 9.42 -18.55
CA GLU A 512 -1.91 8.75 -19.75
C GLU A 512 -1.95 7.22 -19.57
N LYS A 513 -1.48 6.69 -18.44
CA LYS A 513 -1.61 5.25 -18.09
C LYS A 513 -3.07 4.76 -18.00
N THR A 514 -4.03 5.63 -17.70
CA THR A 514 -5.46 5.29 -17.62
C THR A 514 -6.13 5.35 -18.99
N LEU A 515 -5.75 6.33 -19.83
CA LEU A 515 -6.22 6.46 -21.21
C LEU A 515 -5.71 5.31 -22.09
N ASP A 516 -4.44 4.91 -21.95
CA ASP A 516 -3.91 3.73 -22.65
C ASP A 516 -4.67 2.45 -22.28
N LYS A 517 -4.95 2.22 -20.98
CA LYS A 517 -5.76 1.07 -20.53
C LYS A 517 -7.16 1.05 -21.14
N LEU A 518 -7.81 2.21 -21.29
CA LEU A 518 -9.14 2.33 -21.91
C LEU A 518 -9.09 2.18 -23.45
N LEU A 519 -8.07 2.72 -24.12
CA LEU A 519 -7.89 2.61 -25.56
C LEU A 519 -7.49 1.19 -26.00
N VAL A 520 -6.76 0.46 -25.16
CA VAL A 520 -6.48 -0.98 -25.33
C VAL A 520 -7.77 -1.81 -25.39
N THR A 521 -8.85 -1.40 -24.71
CA THR A 521 -10.12 -2.16 -24.72
C THR A 521 -10.87 -2.09 -26.07
N PHE A 522 -10.59 -1.11 -26.92
CA PHE A 522 -11.32 -0.87 -28.19
C PHE A 522 -10.54 -1.22 -29.47
N ARG A 523 -9.27 -1.65 -29.39
CA ARG A 523 -8.53 -2.11 -30.57
C ARG A 523 -8.84 -3.58 -30.86
N LEU A 524 -9.44 -3.84 -32.03
CA LEU A 524 -9.48 -5.18 -32.62
C LEU A 524 -8.06 -5.75 -32.71
N ARG A 525 -7.91 -7.04 -32.38
CA ARG A 525 -6.63 -7.75 -32.27
C ARG A 525 -5.70 -7.48 -33.46
N ASN A 526 -4.51 -6.94 -33.18
CA ASN A 526 -3.31 -7.27 -33.93
C ASN A 526 -2.11 -7.26 -32.95
N PRO A 527 -1.39 -8.39 -32.74
CA PRO A 527 -0.48 -8.52 -31.61
C PRO A 527 0.95 -8.08 -31.96
N GLN A 528 1.37 -6.90 -31.48
CA GLN A 528 2.78 -6.64 -31.13
C GLN A 528 2.96 -5.32 -30.35
N LYS A 529 3.97 -5.31 -29.47
CA LYS A 529 4.58 -4.14 -28.78
C LYS A 529 3.66 -3.30 -27.88
N SER A 530 3.45 -3.78 -26.65
CA SER A 530 3.46 -2.91 -25.47
C SER A 530 4.91 -2.74 -24.97
N THR A 531 5.28 -1.54 -24.53
CA THR A 531 6.64 -1.28 -23.99
C THR A 531 6.82 -1.92 -22.63
N GLN A 532 7.75 -2.88 -22.55
CA GLN A 532 8.31 -3.38 -21.30
C GLN A 532 9.71 -2.76 -21.16
N GLN A 533 10.09 -2.30 -19.98
CA GLN A 533 11.43 -1.74 -19.75
C GLN A 533 12.31 -2.83 -19.14
N GLU A 534 13.37 -3.15 -19.88
CA GLU A 534 14.41 -4.26 -19.75
C GLU A 534 17.10 -4.16 -18.35
N MET A 535 17.80 -5.17 -17.70
CA MET A 535 19.06 -5.17 -16.92
C MET A 535 19.88 -6.45 -17.26
N CYS A 536 20.80 -6.88 -16.39
CA CYS A 536 21.64 -8.05 -16.65
C CYS A 536 21.16 -9.39 -16.03
N GLY A 537 21.16 -10.47 -16.81
CA GLY A 537 20.91 -11.84 -16.36
C GLY A 537 21.37 -12.90 -17.38
N ILE A 538 21.92 -14.02 -16.90
CA ILE A 538 22.49 -15.09 -17.74
C ILE A 538 21.73 -16.41 -17.60
N ALA A 539 21.69 -17.21 -18.67
CA ALA A 539 21.14 -18.57 -18.72
C ALA A 539 21.85 -19.40 -19.79
N GLY A 540 21.85 -20.73 -19.67
CA GLY A 540 22.38 -21.59 -20.72
C GLY A 540 22.40 -23.08 -20.38
N PHE A 541 22.80 -23.87 -21.37
CA PHE A 541 22.94 -25.31 -21.24
C PHE A 541 23.97 -25.90 -22.21
N ILE A 542 24.54 -27.05 -21.85
CA ILE A 542 25.44 -27.86 -22.67
C ILE A 542 24.77 -29.21 -22.94
N GLU A 543 24.54 -29.51 -24.20
CA GLU A 543 24.00 -30.79 -24.64
C GLU A 543 25.03 -31.92 -24.51
N LYS A 544 24.53 -33.12 -24.20
CA LYS A 544 25.30 -34.36 -24.38
C LYS A 544 25.29 -34.83 -25.83
N ASP A 545 24.16 -34.73 -26.52
CA ASP A 545 24.07 -35.10 -27.93
C ASP A 545 24.55 -33.98 -28.86
N ARG A 546 25.56 -34.27 -29.67
CA ARG A 546 26.09 -33.36 -30.71
C ARG A 546 25.09 -33.15 -31.86
N ASN A 547 24.07 -34.00 -31.99
CA ASN A 547 23.08 -33.98 -33.07
C ASN A 547 21.80 -33.20 -32.71
N ALA A 548 21.69 -32.66 -31.48
CA ALA A 548 20.53 -31.91 -31.02
C ALA A 548 20.22 -30.71 -31.94
N PRO A 549 18.98 -30.57 -32.49
CA PRO A 549 18.68 -29.55 -33.49
C PRO A 549 18.96 -28.13 -33.01
N GLU A 550 19.82 -27.41 -33.73
CA GLU A 550 20.26 -26.04 -33.40
C GLU A 550 19.08 -25.09 -33.14
N ARG A 551 18.04 -25.18 -33.98
CA ARG A 551 16.82 -24.37 -33.88
C ARG A 551 15.96 -24.68 -32.64
N GLU A 552 15.94 -25.94 -32.19
CA GLU A 552 15.19 -26.30 -30.97
C GLU A 552 15.91 -25.74 -29.73
N ARG A 553 17.25 -25.75 -29.75
CA ARG A 553 18.09 -25.17 -28.72
C ARG A 553 18.05 -23.64 -28.71
N GLU A 554 18.01 -23.01 -29.88
CA GLU A 554 17.80 -21.56 -30.05
C GLU A 554 16.47 -21.12 -29.43
N VAL A 555 15.37 -21.84 -29.72
CA VAL A 555 14.05 -21.55 -29.14
C VAL A 555 14.06 -21.76 -27.62
N LEU A 556 14.63 -22.86 -27.12
CA LEU A 556 14.69 -23.12 -25.69
C LEU A 556 15.48 -22.04 -24.94
N LEU A 557 16.61 -21.62 -25.53
CA LEU A 557 17.46 -20.56 -24.97
C LEU A 557 16.76 -19.19 -24.97
N ASP A 558 15.97 -18.86 -26.01
CA ASP A 558 15.13 -17.66 -26.02
C ASP A 558 14.11 -17.70 -24.87
N GLU A 559 13.44 -18.83 -24.64
CA GLU A 559 12.47 -18.94 -23.54
C GLU A 559 13.15 -18.83 -22.16
N MET A 560 14.33 -19.43 -21.98
CA MET A 560 15.16 -19.27 -20.77
C MET A 560 15.62 -17.82 -20.54
N CYS A 561 15.90 -17.07 -21.61
CA CYS A 561 16.24 -15.65 -21.52
C CYS A 561 15.00 -14.77 -21.25
N ARG A 562 13.87 -15.10 -21.87
CA ARG A 562 12.59 -14.37 -21.79
C ARG A 562 11.96 -14.42 -20.40
N ILE A 563 12.14 -15.51 -19.66
CA ILE A 563 11.58 -15.64 -18.30
C ILE A 563 12.36 -14.83 -17.24
N ILE A 564 13.60 -14.44 -17.54
CA ILE A 564 14.43 -13.56 -16.70
C ILE A 564 14.46 -12.10 -17.19
N THR A 565 13.57 -11.72 -18.10
CA THR A 565 13.52 -10.37 -18.72
C THR A 565 13.23 -9.23 -17.72
N HIS A 566 12.69 -9.46 -16.52
CA HIS A 566 12.65 -8.41 -15.47
C HIS A 566 14.04 -8.02 -14.99
N ARG A 567 14.95 -9.00 -14.85
CA ARG A 567 16.38 -8.78 -14.67
C ARG A 567 17.02 -8.18 -15.92
N GLY A 568 16.26 -7.80 -16.96
CA GLY A 568 16.63 -8.16 -18.33
C GLY A 568 16.33 -7.17 -19.46
N PRO A 569 15.95 -5.89 -19.26
CA PRO A 569 16.58 -4.60 -20.54
C PRO A 569 18.08 -4.74 -20.90
N ASP A 570 18.72 -3.82 -21.61
CA ASP A 570 18.19 -3.08 -22.76
C ASP A 570 18.32 -3.89 -24.07
N GLU A 571 19.02 -5.04 -24.02
CA GLU A 571 19.34 -5.91 -25.16
C GLU A 571 19.25 -7.40 -24.76
N GLN A 572 19.21 -8.29 -25.75
CA GLN A 572 19.31 -9.75 -25.59
C GLN A 572 20.41 -10.28 -26.52
N GLY A 573 21.21 -11.22 -26.01
CA GLY A 573 22.31 -11.86 -26.74
C GLY A 573 22.29 -13.37 -26.57
N MET A 574 22.54 -14.12 -27.64
CA MET A 574 22.52 -15.58 -27.66
C MET A 574 23.60 -16.11 -28.59
N ALA A 575 24.24 -17.22 -28.21
CA ALA A 575 25.06 -18.04 -29.10
C ALA A 575 24.74 -19.53 -28.88
N VAL A 576 24.44 -20.23 -29.96
CA VAL A 576 24.24 -21.68 -29.99
C VAL A 576 25.33 -22.25 -30.89
N GLU A 577 26.42 -22.73 -30.30
CA GLU A 577 27.61 -23.19 -31.03
C GLU A 577 28.08 -24.56 -30.55
N GLY A 578 28.15 -25.52 -31.48
CA GLY A 578 28.48 -26.90 -31.17
C GLY A 578 27.47 -27.51 -30.20
N ARG A 579 27.93 -27.77 -28.97
CA ARG A 579 27.11 -28.33 -27.87
C ARG A 579 26.54 -27.28 -26.92
N ALA A 580 27.06 -26.06 -26.94
CA ALA A 580 26.69 -25.00 -25.99
C ALA A 580 25.57 -24.12 -26.53
N ALA A 581 24.64 -23.75 -25.65
CA ALA A 581 23.64 -22.72 -25.85
C ALA A 581 23.77 -21.73 -24.68
N LEU A 582 24.39 -20.56 -24.91
CA LEU A 582 24.62 -19.53 -23.90
C LEU A 582 23.86 -18.25 -24.27
N GLY A 583 23.04 -17.75 -23.35
CA GLY A 583 22.13 -16.64 -23.59
C GLY A 583 22.08 -15.66 -22.42
N MET A 584 21.83 -14.40 -22.73
CA MET A 584 21.80 -13.34 -21.74
C MET A 584 20.85 -12.20 -22.11
N ARG A 585 20.36 -11.56 -21.06
CA ARG A 585 19.67 -10.28 -21.08
C ARG A 585 20.65 -9.25 -20.51
N ARG A 586 20.82 -8.08 -21.16
CA ARG A 586 22.12 -7.38 -21.13
C ARG A 586 22.34 -6.29 -20.08
N LEU A 587 21.44 -5.31 -19.98
CA LEU A 587 21.70 -3.93 -19.54
C LEU A 587 22.72 -3.18 -20.39
N SER A 588 22.57 -1.86 -20.41
CA SER A 588 23.64 -0.92 -20.69
C SER A 588 23.95 -0.06 -19.45
N ILE A 589 25.00 -0.41 -18.67
CA ILE A 589 25.62 0.48 -17.66
C ILE A 589 26.90 1.09 -18.18
N ILE A 590 27.81 0.25 -18.69
CA ILE A 590 29.10 0.62 -19.27
C ILE A 590 29.11 0.17 -20.72
N ASP A 591 29.66 1.01 -21.60
CA ASP A 591 29.71 0.81 -23.04
C ASP A 591 28.32 0.49 -23.62
N LEU A 592 27.46 1.50 -23.60
CA LEU A 592 26.05 1.41 -24.03
C LEU A 592 25.87 1.03 -25.51
N LYS A 593 26.94 0.81 -26.30
CA LYS A 593 26.88 0.55 -27.75
C LYS A 593 27.77 -0.57 -28.27
N GLY A 594 28.86 -0.91 -27.58
CA GLY A 594 29.80 -1.96 -27.96
C GLY A 594 29.92 -3.10 -26.95
N GLY A 595 29.31 -2.99 -25.77
CA GLY A 595 29.32 -4.04 -24.75
C GLY A 595 28.30 -5.17 -24.96
N GLN A 596 27.78 -5.37 -26.18
CA GLN A 596 26.90 -6.50 -26.48
C GLN A 596 27.61 -7.82 -26.18
N GLN A 597 26.86 -8.78 -25.64
CA GLN A 597 27.32 -10.13 -25.36
C GLN A 597 26.51 -11.14 -26.21
N PRO A 598 27.00 -12.39 -26.42
CA PRO A 598 28.28 -12.93 -25.97
C PRO A 598 29.49 -12.23 -26.60
N ILE A 599 30.55 -12.01 -25.81
CA ILE A 599 31.82 -11.48 -26.33
C ILE A 599 32.75 -12.65 -26.64
N TYR A 600 33.44 -12.60 -27.78
CA TYR A 600 34.34 -13.64 -28.26
C TYR A 600 35.81 -13.29 -28.01
N SER A 601 36.61 -14.32 -27.73
CA SER A 601 38.07 -14.24 -27.56
C SER A 601 38.77 -13.64 -28.78
N ARG A 602 40.07 -13.37 -28.64
CA ARG A 602 40.88 -12.77 -29.72
C ARG A 602 40.87 -13.61 -31.02
N ASP A 603 40.90 -14.92 -30.89
CA ASP A 603 40.88 -15.93 -31.96
C ASP A 603 39.47 -16.46 -32.29
N GLY A 604 38.47 -16.17 -31.46
CA GLY A 604 37.10 -16.67 -31.58
C GLY A 604 36.90 -18.11 -31.11
N SER A 605 37.88 -18.75 -30.44
CA SER A 605 37.73 -20.10 -29.87
C SER A 605 36.80 -20.14 -28.65
N LYS A 606 36.74 -19.06 -27.87
CA LYS A 606 35.91 -18.94 -26.66
C LYS A 606 34.89 -17.81 -26.78
N PHE A 607 33.82 -17.90 -26.00
CA PHE A 607 32.88 -16.79 -25.78
C PHE A 607 32.34 -16.74 -24.35
N ILE A 608 32.05 -15.53 -23.88
CA ILE A 608 31.59 -15.24 -22.51
C ILE A 608 30.17 -14.63 -22.49
N ILE A 609 29.37 -15.04 -21.50
CA ILE A 609 28.23 -14.28 -20.99
C ILE A 609 28.42 -13.94 -19.51
N PHE A 610 28.00 -12.75 -19.08
CA PHE A 610 28.32 -12.15 -17.78
C PHE A 610 27.18 -11.27 -17.27
N ASN A 611 26.81 -11.47 -16.01
CA ASN A 611 25.93 -10.63 -15.20
C ASN A 611 26.74 -10.08 -14.01
N GLY A 612 27.14 -8.81 -14.07
CA GLY A 612 28.03 -8.22 -13.09
C GLY A 612 28.50 -6.81 -13.40
N GLU A 613 29.53 -6.39 -12.65
CA GLU A 613 30.35 -5.20 -12.85
C GLU A 613 31.74 -5.47 -12.25
N ILE A 614 32.81 -5.28 -13.04
CA ILE A 614 34.20 -5.45 -12.59
C ILE A 614 34.86 -4.08 -12.36
N TYR A 615 34.77 -3.55 -11.14
CA TYR A 615 35.20 -2.20 -10.77
C TYR A 615 36.68 -1.87 -11.07
N ASN A 616 37.57 -2.86 -11.19
CA ASN A 616 38.98 -2.67 -11.56
C ASN A 616 39.29 -2.95 -13.04
N TYR A 617 38.29 -3.06 -13.92
CA TYR A 617 38.52 -3.46 -15.32
C TYR A 617 39.48 -2.54 -16.08
N LEU A 618 39.51 -1.23 -15.78
CA LEU A 618 40.43 -0.29 -16.41
C LEU A 618 41.91 -0.57 -16.06
N GLU A 619 42.17 -1.03 -14.83
CA GLU A 619 43.51 -1.38 -14.35
C GLU A 619 43.97 -2.71 -14.95
N LEU A 620 43.09 -3.71 -14.93
CA LEU A 620 43.33 -5.02 -15.54
C LEU A 620 43.43 -4.95 -17.08
N LYS A 621 42.67 -4.06 -17.73
CA LYS A 621 42.80 -3.75 -19.16
C LYS A 621 44.17 -3.16 -19.48
N ALA A 622 44.68 -2.23 -18.68
CA ALA A 622 46.03 -1.68 -18.87
C ALA A 622 47.13 -2.74 -18.67
N GLU A 623 46.95 -3.67 -17.72
CA GLU A 623 47.83 -4.84 -17.57
C GLU A 623 47.82 -5.71 -18.85
N LEU A 624 46.63 -6.11 -19.32
CA LEU A 624 46.47 -6.95 -20.51
C LEU A 624 46.93 -6.28 -21.82
N GLU A 625 46.70 -4.97 -21.98
CA GLU A 625 47.24 -4.20 -23.12
C GLU A 625 48.78 -4.16 -23.10
N SER A 626 49.40 -4.14 -21.90
CA SER A 626 50.87 -4.25 -21.78
C SER A 626 51.41 -5.65 -22.14
N LEU A 627 50.60 -6.70 -21.95
CA LEU A 627 50.87 -8.07 -22.39
C LEU A 627 50.55 -8.30 -23.89
N GLY A 628 50.01 -7.30 -24.59
CA GLY A 628 49.78 -7.33 -26.04
C GLY A 628 48.38 -7.80 -26.47
N TYR A 629 47.41 -7.84 -25.55
CA TYR A 629 46.00 -7.96 -25.88
C TYR A 629 45.48 -6.69 -26.56
N LYS A 630 44.39 -6.82 -27.32
CA LYS A 630 43.77 -5.70 -28.06
C LYS A 630 42.27 -5.77 -27.90
N PHE A 631 41.74 -4.74 -27.27
CA PHE A 631 40.31 -4.63 -26.98
C PHE A 631 39.55 -4.09 -28.19
N LYS A 632 38.37 -4.68 -28.44
CA LYS A 632 37.39 -4.25 -29.46
C LYS A 632 36.37 -3.28 -28.85
N THR A 633 36.19 -3.32 -27.53
CA THR A 633 35.16 -2.64 -26.74
C THR A 633 35.76 -1.81 -25.60
N SER A 634 34.89 -1.09 -24.91
CA SER A 634 35.12 -0.45 -23.61
C SER A 634 34.40 -1.14 -22.44
N SER A 635 33.78 -2.31 -22.68
CA SER A 635 33.15 -3.10 -21.61
C SER A 635 34.16 -3.83 -20.74
N ASP A 636 33.86 -3.91 -19.46
CA ASP A 636 34.50 -4.78 -18.48
C ASP A 636 34.45 -6.28 -18.87
N THR A 637 33.38 -6.72 -19.53
CA THR A 637 33.16 -8.10 -20.00
C THR A 637 34.30 -8.60 -20.89
N GLU A 638 34.81 -7.76 -21.81
CA GLU A 638 35.94 -8.14 -22.66
C GLU A 638 37.24 -8.30 -21.85
N THR A 639 37.35 -7.61 -20.71
CA THR A 639 38.50 -7.74 -19.79
C THR A 639 38.50 -9.10 -19.10
N ILE A 640 37.34 -9.68 -18.83
CA ILE A 640 37.22 -11.02 -18.23
C ILE A 640 37.72 -12.09 -19.19
N ILE A 641 37.29 -12.08 -20.46
CA ILE A 641 37.68 -13.12 -21.43
C ILE A 641 39.16 -13.02 -21.83
N HIS A 642 39.73 -11.82 -21.96
CA HIS A 642 41.19 -11.67 -22.17
C HIS A 642 41.99 -12.06 -20.91
N ALA A 643 41.46 -11.82 -19.69
CA ALA A 643 42.07 -12.33 -18.46
C ALA A 643 42.01 -13.86 -18.35
N TYR A 644 40.95 -14.50 -18.86
CA TYR A 644 40.86 -15.96 -18.95
C TYR A 644 41.78 -16.55 -20.04
N ASP A 645 41.95 -15.86 -21.17
CA ASP A 645 42.92 -16.25 -22.20
C ASP A 645 44.37 -16.23 -21.67
N GLU A 646 44.72 -15.29 -20.77
CA GLU A 646 46.07 -15.17 -20.19
C GLU A 646 46.29 -16.02 -18.93
N PHE A 647 45.34 -16.03 -18.00
CA PHE A 647 45.50 -16.62 -16.66
C PHE A 647 44.66 -17.89 -16.44
N GLY A 648 43.79 -18.26 -17.39
CA GLY A 648 42.85 -19.37 -17.21
C GLY A 648 41.90 -19.16 -16.03
N PRO A 649 41.53 -20.23 -15.28
CA PRO A 649 40.70 -20.13 -14.08
C PRO A 649 41.17 -19.09 -13.04
N GLU A 650 42.48 -18.86 -12.91
CA GLU A 650 43.06 -17.90 -11.97
C GLU A 650 42.68 -16.43 -12.24
N CYS A 651 42.08 -16.13 -13.40
CA CYS A 651 41.55 -14.79 -13.69
C CYS A 651 40.63 -14.24 -12.57
N VAL A 652 39.86 -15.10 -11.89
CA VAL A 652 38.97 -14.71 -10.77
C VAL A 652 39.70 -14.05 -9.61
N ASN A 653 41.00 -14.36 -9.41
CA ASN A 653 41.84 -13.75 -8.40
C ASN A 653 42.27 -12.31 -8.74
N LYS A 654 42.13 -11.89 -10.00
CA LYS A 654 42.35 -10.50 -10.47
C LYS A 654 41.07 -9.67 -10.59
N LEU A 655 39.89 -10.29 -10.69
CA LEU A 655 38.61 -9.58 -10.82
C LEU A 655 38.17 -8.98 -9.48
N ARG A 656 38.02 -7.65 -9.37
CA ARG A 656 37.44 -6.96 -8.21
C ARG A 656 36.05 -6.43 -8.58
N GLY A 657 35.00 -7.18 -8.27
CA GLY A 657 33.68 -6.93 -8.84
C GLY A 657 32.50 -7.45 -8.00
N MET A 658 31.37 -7.57 -8.68
CA MET A 658 30.25 -8.46 -8.35
C MET A 658 29.85 -9.15 -9.66
N PHE A 659 29.71 -10.47 -9.67
CA PHE A 659 29.71 -11.21 -10.93
C PHE A 659 29.13 -12.62 -10.81
N ALA A 660 28.41 -13.01 -11.85
CA ALA A 660 28.26 -14.39 -12.31
C ALA A 660 28.55 -14.40 -13.81
N PHE A 661 29.47 -15.24 -14.29
CA PHE A 661 29.79 -15.36 -15.71
C PHE A 661 30.11 -16.78 -16.13
N ALA A 662 29.81 -17.11 -17.39
CA ALA A 662 30.10 -18.39 -18.03
C ALA A 662 30.94 -18.17 -19.30
N ILE A 663 32.04 -18.90 -19.45
CA ILE A 663 32.92 -18.95 -20.63
C ILE A 663 32.88 -20.37 -21.20
N TRP A 664 32.55 -20.51 -22.49
CA TRP A 664 32.68 -21.79 -23.21
C TRP A 664 33.91 -21.79 -24.10
N ASP A 665 34.71 -22.87 -24.04
CA ASP A 665 35.82 -23.14 -24.95
C ASP A 665 35.41 -24.18 -26.00
N LYS A 666 35.43 -23.80 -27.28
CA LYS A 666 35.06 -24.69 -28.40
C LYS A 666 36.15 -25.68 -28.82
N ASN A 667 37.41 -25.46 -28.42
CA ASN A 667 38.52 -26.37 -28.68
C ASN A 667 38.58 -27.46 -27.61
N ASP A 668 38.30 -27.11 -26.35
CA ASP A 668 38.39 -28.00 -25.19
C ASP A 668 37.04 -28.67 -24.81
N GLU A 669 35.92 -28.19 -25.37
CA GLU A 669 34.53 -28.56 -25.04
C GLU A 669 34.22 -28.46 -23.53
N SER A 670 34.75 -27.42 -22.89
CA SER A 670 34.57 -27.15 -21.46
C SER A 670 33.88 -25.82 -21.18
N LEU A 671 33.07 -25.80 -20.12
CA LEU A 671 32.35 -24.64 -19.61
C LEU A 671 32.95 -24.22 -18.26
N PHE A 672 33.50 -23.01 -18.18
CA PHE A 672 33.98 -22.40 -16.94
C PHE A 672 32.94 -21.38 -16.45
N ILE A 673 32.47 -21.51 -15.21
CA ILE A 673 31.51 -20.56 -14.61
C ILE A 673 32.01 -20.12 -13.24
N ALA A 674 31.97 -18.82 -12.94
CA ALA A 674 32.42 -18.27 -11.65
C ALA A 674 31.40 -17.32 -11.02
N ARG A 675 31.30 -17.34 -9.69
CA ARG A 675 30.47 -16.45 -8.87
C ARG A 675 31.34 -15.58 -7.96
N ASP A 676 30.92 -14.36 -7.67
CA ASP A 676 31.72 -13.43 -6.85
C ASP A 676 31.89 -13.87 -5.39
N ARG A 677 32.92 -13.28 -4.77
CA ARG A 677 33.46 -13.60 -3.44
C ARG A 677 32.41 -13.75 -2.33
N VAL A 678 31.33 -12.97 -2.35
CA VAL A 678 30.29 -13.00 -1.31
C VAL A 678 28.90 -13.30 -1.88
N GLY A 679 28.82 -13.73 -3.15
CA GLY A 679 27.58 -14.20 -3.77
C GLY A 679 26.58 -13.12 -4.18
N LYS A 680 27.02 -11.86 -4.38
CA LYS A 680 26.15 -10.72 -4.70
C LYS A 680 25.33 -10.93 -5.96
N LYS A 681 25.92 -11.57 -6.97
CA LYS A 681 25.20 -12.06 -8.15
C LYS A 681 24.91 -13.56 -7.98
N PRO A 682 23.66 -14.02 -8.19
CA PRO A 682 23.27 -15.41 -8.00
C PRO A 682 23.48 -16.29 -9.24
N LEU A 683 23.67 -17.59 -9.01
CA LEU A 683 23.83 -18.61 -10.05
C LEU A 683 23.38 -19.99 -9.53
N PHE A 684 22.48 -20.65 -10.28
CA PHE A 684 22.09 -22.04 -10.10
C PHE A 684 22.62 -22.91 -11.25
N TYR A 685 22.85 -24.20 -10.99
CA TYR A 685 23.13 -25.21 -12.03
C TYR A 685 22.51 -26.58 -11.70
N SER A 686 22.46 -27.46 -12.70
CA SER A 686 22.01 -28.86 -12.56
C SER A 686 22.69 -29.73 -13.63
N LEU A 687 23.01 -30.98 -13.27
CA LEU A 687 23.43 -32.02 -14.20
C LEU A 687 22.31 -33.04 -14.34
N LEU A 688 21.57 -32.95 -15.44
CA LEU A 688 20.40 -33.78 -15.70
C LEU A 688 20.77 -35.25 -15.90
N ALA A 689 19.83 -36.17 -15.64
CA ALA A 689 20.04 -37.61 -15.80
C ALA A 689 20.35 -38.07 -17.24
N ASN A 690 20.04 -37.26 -18.27
CA ASN A 690 20.50 -37.50 -19.64
C ASN A 690 21.98 -37.12 -19.85
N GLY A 691 22.57 -36.35 -18.93
CA GLY A 691 23.93 -35.81 -18.93
C GLY A 691 24.07 -34.44 -19.59
N ASN A 692 22.97 -33.70 -19.77
CA ASN A 692 23.00 -32.27 -20.10
C ASN A 692 23.28 -31.45 -18.85
N PHE A 693 24.09 -30.40 -18.98
CA PHE A 693 24.35 -29.44 -17.91
C PHE A 693 23.53 -28.17 -18.17
N VAL A 694 22.82 -27.65 -17.17
CA VAL A 694 21.91 -26.50 -17.29
C VAL A 694 22.22 -25.48 -16.20
N PHE A 695 22.20 -24.17 -16.49
CA PHE A 695 22.48 -23.12 -15.50
C PHE A 695 21.75 -21.79 -15.78
N GLY A 696 21.74 -20.91 -14.79
CA GLY A 696 21.25 -19.53 -14.94
C GLY A 696 21.19 -18.72 -13.64
N SER A 697 20.95 -17.40 -13.76
CA SER A 697 20.87 -16.49 -12.59
C SER A 697 19.60 -16.65 -11.74
N GLU A 698 18.57 -17.29 -12.27
CA GLU A 698 17.26 -17.47 -11.63
C GLU A 698 16.70 -18.87 -11.93
N LEU A 699 16.17 -19.54 -10.91
CA LEU A 699 15.76 -20.95 -10.93
C LEU A 699 14.72 -21.23 -12.00
N LYS A 700 13.79 -20.29 -12.22
CA LYS A 700 12.79 -20.38 -13.30
C LYS A 700 13.38 -20.42 -14.72
N SER A 701 14.60 -19.94 -14.94
CA SER A 701 15.31 -20.17 -16.22
C SER A 701 15.69 -21.64 -16.39
N LEU A 702 16.22 -22.30 -15.35
CA LEU A 702 16.53 -23.75 -15.39
C LEU A 702 15.25 -24.58 -15.56
N LEU A 703 14.19 -24.26 -14.82
CA LEU A 703 12.88 -24.94 -14.94
C LEU A 703 12.29 -24.87 -16.36
N THR A 704 12.65 -23.86 -17.15
CA THR A 704 12.21 -23.72 -18.55
C THR A 704 12.82 -24.79 -19.47
N HIS A 705 13.95 -25.40 -19.11
CA HIS A 705 14.51 -26.56 -19.82
C HIS A 705 13.60 -27.80 -19.76
N GLY A 706 12.67 -27.87 -18.78
CA GLY A 706 11.70 -28.97 -18.66
C GLY A 706 12.28 -30.35 -18.27
N GLY A 707 13.60 -30.48 -18.17
CA GLY A 707 14.28 -31.70 -17.70
C GLY A 707 14.58 -31.72 -16.19
N ILE A 708 14.44 -30.57 -15.51
CA ILE A 708 14.64 -30.42 -14.06
C ILE A 708 13.44 -31.01 -13.31
N SER A 709 13.66 -31.87 -12.32
CA SER A 709 12.58 -32.35 -11.43
C SER A 709 12.01 -31.21 -10.59
N LYS A 710 10.69 -31.20 -10.39
CA LYS A 710 10.00 -30.32 -9.42
C LYS A 710 9.87 -30.97 -8.02
N GLU A 711 10.56 -32.07 -7.77
CA GLU A 711 10.63 -32.71 -6.45
C GLU A 711 11.43 -31.86 -5.47
N ILE A 712 10.95 -31.77 -4.23
CA ILE A 712 11.39 -30.78 -3.24
C ILE A 712 12.36 -31.43 -2.26
N ASP A 713 13.54 -30.83 -2.09
CA ASP A 713 14.42 -31.30 -1.03
C ASP A 713 13.86 -30.91 0.35
N HIS A 714 13.53 -31.92 1.14
CA HIS A 714 13.04 -31.76 2.50
C HIS A 714 14.11 -31.18 3.45
N SER A 715 15.40 -31.27 3.10
CA SER A 715 16.49 -30.58 3.83
C SER A 715 16.45 -29.07 3.62
N ALA A 716 16.32 -28.63 2.36
CA ALA A 716 16.07 -27.24 1.99
C ALA A 716 14.77 -26.68 2.61
N LEU A 717 13.72 -27.50 2.68
CA LEU A 717 12.45 -27.12 3.33
C LEU A 717 12.59 -26.96 4.85
N ASP A 718 13.32 -27.85 5.53
CA ASP A 718 13.68 -27.69 6.95
C ASP A 718 14.51 -26.42 7.17
N ALA A 719 15.47 -26.13 6.28
CA ALA A 719 16.28 -24.91 6.34
C ALA A 719 15.43 -23.64 6.17
N TYR A 720 14.51 -23.62 5.20
CA TYR A 720 13.55 -22.52 5.03
C TYR A 720 12.69 -22.30 6.28
N LEU A 721 12.13 -23.37 6.87
CA LEU A 721 11.32 -23.26 8.08
C LEU A 721 12.15 -22.86 9.31
N THR A 722 13.45 -23.12 9.28
CA THR A 722 14.40 -22.68 10.30
C THR A 722 14.71 -21.20 10.16
N PHE A 723 15.22 -20.73 9.02
CA PHE A 723 15.78 -19.39 8.90
C PHE A 723 14.86 -18.36 8.24
N GLY A 724 13.95 -18.82 7.37
CA GLY A 724 13.04 -17.99 6.57
C GLY A 724 13.48 -17.79 5.11
N TYR A 725 14.57 -18.43 4.69
CA TYR A 725 15.15 -18.46 3.34
C TYR A 725 15.84 -19.81 3.14
N VAL A 726 16.09 -20.21 1.89
CA VAL A 726 16.89 -21.41 1.59
C VAL A 726 18.39 -21.00 1.56
N PRO A 727 19.26 -21.57 2.41
CA PRO A 727 20.70 -21.29 2.41
C PRO A 727 21.42 -21.62 1.09
N GLU A 728 22.68 -21.23 0.95
CA GLU A 728 23.46 -21.48 -0.28
C GLU A 728 23.85 -22.95 -0.46
N GLU A 729 23.92 -23.71 0.65
CA GLU A 729 24.26 -25.14 0.68
C GLU A 729 23.10 -26.06 0.25
N PHE A 730 21.96 -25.48 -0.16
CA PHE A 730 20.73 -26.17 -0.54
C PHE A 730 20.04 -25.45 -1.72
N CYS A 731 19.28 -26.17 -2.53
CA CYS A 731 18.23 -25.59 -3.38
C CYS A 731 16.89 -26.23 -3.01
N ILE A 732 15.78 -25.52 -3.20
CA ILE A 732 14.44 -26.07 -2.91
C ILE A 732 14.07 -27.28 -3.78
N PHE A 733 14.72 -27.47 -4.94
CA PHE A 733 14.55 -28.65 -5.81
C PHE A 733 15.75 -29.60 -5.69
N GLU A 734 15.48 -30.90 -5.59
CA GLU A 734 16.50 -31.91 -5.22
C GLU A 734 17.58 -32.13 -6.30
N ASP A 735 17.28 -31.90 -7.58
CA ASP A 735 18.22 -32.01 -8.71
C ASP A 735 19.00 -30.71 -9.02
N VAL A 736 18.91 -29.67 -8.18
CA VAL A 736 19.50 -28.34 -8.47
C VAL A 736 20.47 -27.90 -7.38
N GLU A 737 21.60 -27.33 -7.79
CA GLU A 737 22.63 -26.78 -6.92
C GLU A 737 22.78 -25.25 -7.13
N LYS A 738 23.29 -24.57 -6.11
CA LYS A 738 23.77 -23.18 -6.20
C LYS A 738 25.29 -23.22 -6.29
N LEU A 739 25.90 -22.39 -7.15
CA LEU A 739 27.35 -22.20 -7.05
C LEU A 739 27.63 -21.34 -5.83
N GLU A 740 28.33 -21.88 -4.84
CA GLU A 740 28.66 -21.15 -3.60
C GLU A 740 29.38 -19.81 -3.85
N PRO A 741 29.23 -18.81 -2.95
CA PRO A 741 30.06 -17.62 -2.94
C PRO A 741 31.57 -17.92 -2.99
N GLY A 742 32.33 -17.17 -3.79
CA GLY A 742 33.78 -17.33 -3.88
C GLY A 742 34.27 -18.62 -4.54
N HIS A 743 33.42 -19.29 -5.34
CA HIS A 743 33.75 -20.50 -6.09
C HIS A 743 33.66 -20.30 -7.62
N PHE A 744 34.37 -21.18 -8.33
CA PHE A 744 34.13 -21.45 -9.75
C PHE A 744 33.82 -22.94 -9.96
N LEU A 745 33.14 -23.27 -11.06
CA LEU A 745 32.96 -24.63 -11.54
C LEU A 745 33.50 -24.77 -12.97
N ILE A 746 34.03 -25.95 -13.26
CA ILE A 746 34.36 -26.42 -14.61
C ILE A 746 33.47 -27.62 -14.91
N PHE A 747 32.67 -27.55 -15.97
CA PHE A 747 31.96 -28.70 -16.53
C PHE A 747 32.67 -29.17 -17.81
N LYS A 748 33.01 -30.47 -17.86
CA LYS A 748 33.67 -31.11 -19.00
C LYS A 748 33.38 -32.60 -19.04
N ASP A 749 33.16 -33.16 -20.23
CA ASP A 749 32.96 -34.60 -20.49
C ASP A 749 31.84 -35.30 -19.68
N GLY A 750 30.99 -34.54 -18.97
CA GLY A 750 29.93 -35.04 -18.08
C GLY A 750 30.28 -34.94 -16.59
N GLU A 751 31.48 -34.49 -16.24
CA GLU A 751 31.94 -34.25 -14.87
C GLU A 751 31.86 -32.76 -14.51
N ILE A 752 31.55 -32.46 -13.25
CA ILE A 752 31.64 -31.12 -12.66
C ILE A 752 32.80 -31.13 -11.66
N LYS A 753 33.68 -30.13 -11.76
CA LYS A 753 34.67 -29.82 -10.73
C LYS A 753 34.46 -28.39 -10.21
N THR A 754 34.03 -28.27 -8.97
CA THR A 754 33.89 -26.99 -8.25
C THR A 754 35.12 -26.73 -7.38
N GLU A 755 35.57 -25.47 -7.29
CA GLU A 755 36.77 -25.08 -6.53
C GLU A 755 36.60 -23.68 -5.90
N GLN A 756 37.05 -23.54 -4.65
CA GLN A 756 36.98 -22.30 -3.88
C GLN A 756 38.22 -21.42 -4.14
N PHE A 757 38.02 -20.21 -4.67
CA PHE A 757 39.10 -19.25 -4.88
C PHE A 757 39.18 -18.19 -3.76
N TRP A 758 38.11 -17.98 -2.99
CA TRP A 758 38.09 -17.00 -1.89
C TRP A 758 37.20 -17.41 -0.72
N ASP A 759 37.57 -16.95 0.48
CA ASP A 759 36.77 -17.07 1.71
C ASP A 759 37.10 -15.95 2.71
N PHE A 760 36.19 -15.72 3.67
CA PHE A 760 36.36 -14.75 4.74
C PHE A 760 37.47 -15.16 5.72
N LYS A 761 38.58 -14.42 5.74
CA LYS A 761 39.75 -14.72 6.60
C LYS A 761 39.74 -13.86 7.85
N TYR A 762 39.40 -14.46 8.99
CA TYR A 762 39.50 -13.83 10.31
C TYR A 762 40.82 -14.23 10.98
N LYS A 763 41.58 -13.26 11.50
CA LYS A 763 42.91 -13.48 12.13
C LYS A 763 42.96 -12.93 13.55
N GLU A 764 43.81 -13.53 14.39
CA GLU A 764 44.20 -12.92 15.66
C GLU A 764 45.17 -11.75 15.39
N ILE A 765 44.85 -10.56 15.90
CA ILE A 765 45.60 -9.34 15.63
C ILE A 765 46.78 -9.20 16.61
N THR A 766 48.00 -9.34 16.09
CA THR A 766 49.24 -9.25 16.88
C THR A 766 49.77 -7.83 17.05
N GLU A 767 49.58 -6.96 16.05
CA GLU A 767 50.04 -5.57 16.08
C GLU A 767 48.86 -4.61 16.33
N VAL A 768 48.81 -4.01 17.51
CA VAL A 768 47.68 -3.15 17.92
C VAL A 768 47.97 -1.68 17.59
N LYS A 769 47.39 -1.20 16.49
CA LYS A 769 47.36 0.23 16.11
C LYS A 769 46.51 1.08 17.07
N SER A 770 46.60 2.39 16.95
CA SER A 770 45.75 3.31 17.73
C SER A 770 44.30 3.35 17.20
N GLU A 771 43.32 3.67 18.06
CA GLU A 771 41.90 3.66 17.65
C GLU A 771 41.57 4.71 16.57
N GLU A 772 42.27 5.85 16.54
CA GLU A 772 42.08 6.88 15.51
C GLU A 772 42.77 6.52 14.18
N GLU A 773 43.84 5.73 14.22
CA GLU A 773 44.55 5.19 13.07
C GLU A 773 43.73 4.11 12.36
N TYR A 774 43.20 3.13 13.12
CA TYR A 774 42.18 2.19 12.61
C TYR A 774 40.97 2.95 12.04
N ALA A 775 40.50 4.00 12.71
CA ALA A 775 39.37 4.80 12.25
C ALA A 775 39.67 5.57 10.96
N SER A 776 40.90 6.05 10.77
CA SER A 776 41.32 6.78 9.57
C SER A 776 41.58 5.85 8.37
N GLU A 777 42.24 4.72 8.58
CA GLU A 777 42.43 3.69 7.56
C GLU A 777 41.08 3.12 7.10
N LEU A 778 40.19 2.79 8.05
CA LEU A 778 38.83 2.35 7.75
C LEU A 778 38.03 3.40 6.96
N ARG A 779 38.19 4.69 7.29
CA ARG A 779 37.51 5.80 6.59
C ARG A 779 37.90 5.84 5.10
N GLU A 780 39.19 5.73 4.78
CA GLU A 780 39.64 5.70 3.38
C GLU A 780 39.30 4.37 2.68
N LYS A 781 39.35 3.22 3.35
CA LYS A 781 38.86 1.95 2.75
C LYS A 781 37.38 2.00 2.39
N ILE A 782 36.52 2.62 3.21
CA ILE A 782 35.10 2.85 2.87
C ILE A 782 34.97 3.86 1.71
N ARG A 783 35.75 4.95 1.74
CA ARG A 783 35.72 5.99 0.69
C ARG A 783 36.16 5.46 -0.67
N GLU A 784 37.21 4.66 -0.69
CA GLU A 784 37.74 3.99 -1.88
C GLU A 784 36.75 2.94 -2.42
N ALA A 785 36.19 2.10 -1.55
CA ALA A 785 35.16 1.14 -1.91
C ALA A 785 33.89 1.80 -2.51
N VAL A 786 33.50 2.99 -2.03
CA VAL A 786 32.45 3.80 -2.65
C VAL A 786 32.93 4.37 -4.00
N LYS A 787 34.13 4.94 -4.06
CA LYS A 787 34.70 5.57 -5.27
C LYS A 787 34.68 4.63 -6.48
N VAL A 788 35.15 3.39 -6.33
CA VAL A 788 35.23 2.44 -7.46
C VAL A 788 33.84 1.99 -7.96
N ARG A 789 32.80 2.12 -7.13
CA ARG A 789 31.40 1.81 -7.50
C ARG A 789 30.67 2.92 -8.24
N LEU A 790 31.27 4.10 -8.35
CA LEU A 790 30.71 5.26 -9.07
C LEU A 790 30.99 5.22 -10.59
N ILE A 791 31.73 4.23 -11.09
CA ILE A 791 31.97 4.04 -12.53
C ILE A 791 30.65 3.59 -13.19
N SER A 792 30.11 4.40 -14.11
CA SER A 792 28.83 4.17 -14.81
C SER A 792 28.64 5.20 -15.92
N ASP A 793 28.19 4.80 -17.11
CA ASP A 793 27.77 5.74 -18.18
C ASP A 793 26.32 6.22 -17.98
N VAL A 794 25.58 5.62 -17.04
CA VAL A 794 24.16 5.91 -16.72
C VAL A 794 23.97 6.57 -15.35
N PRO A 795 22.85 7.28 -15.11
CA PRO A 795 22.60 7.96 -13.83
C PRO A 795 22.52 6.98 -12.65
N LEU A 796 23.21 7.33 -11.57
CA LEU A 796 23.27 6.58 -10.31
C LEU A 796 22.73 7.39 -9.12
N GLY A 797 22.38 6.69 -8.04
CA GLY A 797 21.95 7.25 -6.76
C GLY A 797 22.26 6.32 -5.59
N ALA A 798 21.59 6.52 -4.45
CA ALA A 798 21.71 5.66 -3.28
C ALA A 798 20.41 5.49 -2.48
N PHE A 799 20.24 4.34 -1.81
CA PHE A 799 19.18 4.16 -0.81
C PHE A 799 19.58 4.80 0.51
N LEU A 800 18.68 5.58 1.11
CA LEU A 800 18.95 6.32 2.34
C LEU A 800 17.88 6.04 3.42
N SER A 801 18.13 5.04 4.26
CA SER A 801 17.29 4.75 5.44
C SER A 801 17.51 5.73 6.61
N GLY A 802 18.59 6.52 6.59
CA GLY A 802 19.05 7.23 7.80
C GLY A 802 19.60 6.29 8.88
N GLY A 803 19.91 5.04 8.52
CA GLY A 803 20.83 4.18 9.27
C GLY A 803 22.27 4.70 9.15
N VAL A 804 23.17 4.18 9.98
CA VAL A 804 24.60 4.57 9.96
C VAL A 804 25.23 4.22 8.61
N ASP A 805 24.89 3.06 8.07
CA ASP A 805 25.54 2.45 6.89
C ASP A 805 25.16 3.13 5.57
N SER A 806 23.85 3.38 5.37
CA SER A 806 23.38 4.17 4.23
C SER A 806 23.86 5.62 4.30
N SER A 807 23.95 6.20 5.51
CA SER A 807 24.53 7.53 5.72
C SER A 807 26.05 7.57 5.49
N ALA A 808 26.77 6.46 5.73
CA ALA A 808 28.19 6.33 5.42
C ALA A 808 28.43 6.35 3.91
N VAL A 809 27.67 5.53 3.18
CA VAL A 809 27.74 5.45 1.71
C VAL A 809 27.39 6.80 1.07
N VAL A 810 26.24 7.39 1.43
CA VAL A 810 25.83 8.72 0.93
C VAL A 810 26.84 9.80 1.33
N GLY A 811 27.40 9.74 2.54
CA GLY A 811 28.44 10.65 3.00
C GLY A 811 29.68 10.62 2.12
N MET A 812 30.22 9.42 1.83
CA MET A 812 31.37 9.29 0.92
C MET A 812 31.02 9.75 -0.51
N MET A 813 29.83 9.40 -1.03
CA MET A 813 29.39 9.88 -2.36
C MET A 813 29.36 11.41 -2.42
N SER A 814 28.88 12.09 -1.38
CA SER A 814 28.85 13.55 -1.28
C SER A 814 30.24 14.22 -1.17
N GLN A 815 31.28 13.44 -0.85
CA GLN A 815 32.68 13.89 -0.86
C GLN A 815 33.43 13.57 -2.16
N ILE A 816 32.84 12.78 -3.07
CA ILE A 816 33.47 12.34 -4.32
C ILE A 816 32.78 12.96 -5.55
N LEU A 817 31.49 13.29 -5.48
CA LEU A 817 30.70 13.81 -6.59
C LEU A 817 30.51 15.33 -6.49
N ASP A 818 30.78 16.06 -7.57
CA ASP A 818 30.54 17.52 -7.70
C ASP A 818 29.05 17.91 -7.76
N LYS A 819 28.13 16.94 -7.66
CA LYS A 819 26.68 17.12 -7.79
C LYS A 819 25.95 16.48 -6.61
N PRO A 820 24.81 17.05 -6.17
CA PRO A 820 23.95 16.44 -5.17
C PRO A 820 23.66 14.96 -5.47
N VAL A 821 23.93 14.10 -4.50
CA VAL A 821 23.62 12.66 -4.62
C VAL A 821 22.11 12.48 -4.72
N LYS A 822 21.63 11.72 -5.71
CA LYS A 822 20.22 11.28 -5.74
C LYS A 822 20.01 10.23 -4.66
N THR A 823 19.10 10.49 -3.73
CA THR A 823 18.82 9.59 -2.61
C THR A 823 17.34 9.25 -2.49
N PHE A 824 17.05 7.98 -2.26
CA PHE A 824 15.69 7.44 -2.26
C PHE A 824 15.39 6.77 -0.92
N SER A 825 14.22 7.08 -0.39
CA SER A 825 13.80 6.65 0.94
C SER A 825 12.33 6.25 0.92
N ILE A 826 11.98 5.23 1.72
CA ILE A 826 10.62 4.72 1.83
C ILE A 826 10.19 4.71 3.29
N GLY A 827 8.91 5.00 3.54
CA GLY A 827 8.34 5.04 4.88
C GLY A 827 6.91 4.53 4.91
N PHE A 828 6.48 4.15 6.12
CA PHE A 828 5.14 3.63 6.39
C PHE A 828 4.22 4.71 6.98
N ASN A 829 2.92 4.42 7.02
CA ASN A 829 1.93 5.32 7.61
C ASN A 829 1.94 5.30 9.15
N GLU A 830 2.66 4.34 9.71
CA GLU A 830 2.78 4.02 11.13
C GLU A 830 4.09 4.62 11.66
N ASP A 831 4.00 5.63 12.52
CA ASP A 831 5.18 6.40 12.99
C ASP A 831 6.27 5.51 13.63
N THR A 832 5.87 4.39 14.25
CA THR A 832 6.77 3.39 14.85
C THR A 832 7.75 2.76 13.84
N PHE A 833 7.38 2.69 12.56
CA PHE A 833 8.17 2.08 11.48
C PHE A 833 8.68 3.11 10.46
N ASN A 834 8.58 4.42 10.76
CA ASN A 834 8.86 5.48 9.81
C ASN A 834 10.26 6.09 9.99
N GLU A 835 11.24 5.58 9.23
CA GLU A 835 12.63 6.05 9.28
C GLU A 835 12.88 7.38 8.54
N LEU A 836 11.90 7.91 7.79
CA LEU A 836 12.07 9.11 6.94
C LEU A 836 12.56 10.34 7.73
N LYS A 837 12.27 10.40 9.04
CA LYS A 837 12.83 11.43 9.94
C LYS A 837 14.37 11.45 9.91
N TYR A 838 15.02 10.29 9.95
CA TYR A 838 16.48 10.18 9.95
C TYR A 838 17.06 10.32 8.54
N ALA A 839 16.37 9.80 7.52
CA ALA A 839 16.71 10.02 6.12
C ALA A 839 16.80 11.52 5.78
N ARG A 840 15.79 12.32 6.18
CA ARG A 840 15.79 13.79 6.04
C ARG A 840 16.95 14.49 6.74
N ILE A 841 17.44 13.97 7.87
CA ILE A 841 18.59 14.54 8.60
C ILE A 841 19.87 14.32 7.79
N ALA A 842 20.12 13.09 7.32
CA ALA A 842 21.25 12.79 6.45
C ALA A 842 21.17 13.56 5.12
N ALA A 843 20.02 13.55 4.47
CA ALA A 843 19.77 14.23 3.20
C ALA A 843 20.06 15.73 3.24
N LYS A 844 19.61 16.40 4.32
CA LYS A 844 19.89 17.82 4.56
C LYS A 844 21.37 18.07 4.87
N HIS A 845 22.01 17.17 5.62
CA HIS A 845 23.42 17.31 6.00
C HIS A 845 24.38 17.11 4.82
N PHE A 846 24.10 16.13 3.95
CA PHE A 846 24.88 15.85 2.74
C PHE A 846 24.38 16.61 1.48
N ASN A 847 23.39 17.50 1.63
CA ASN A 847 22.82 18.32 0.56
C ASN A 847 22.40 17.50 -0.70
N THR A 848 21.63 16.44 -0.48
CA THR A 848 21.23 15.46 -1.51
C THR A 848 19.98 15.88 -2.28
N GLU A 849 19.84 15.42 -3.53
CA GLU A 849 18.54 15.38 -4.22
C GLU A 849 17.70 14.25 -3.60
N HIS A 850 16.79 14.58 -2.68
CA HIS A 850 16.11 13.60 -1.83
C HIS A 850 14.67 13.32 -2.29
N HIS A 851 14.37 12.03 -2.48
CA HIS A 851 13.07 11.52 -2.90
C HIS A 851 12.50 10.59 -1.83
N GLU A 852 11.31 10.92 -1.32
CA GLU A 852 10.64 10.16 -0.26
C GLU A 852 9.32 9.59 -0.74
N PHE A 853 9.11 8.29 -0.50
CA PHE A 853 7.88 7.58 -0.86
C PHE A 853 7.19 7.03 0.39
N VAL A 854 5.87 7.18 0.47
CA VAL A 854 5.06 6.59 1.56
C VAL A 854 4.25 5.43 1.02
N VAL A 855 4.43 4.25 1.61
CA VAL A 855 3.68 3.05 1.23
C VAL A 855 2.20 3.24 1.53
N THR A 856 1.38 3.26 0.48
CA THR A 856 -0.06 2.99 0.57
C THR A 856 -0.30 1.50 0.33
N PRO A 857 -1.08 0.82 1.19
CA PRO A 857 -1.15 -0.64 1.15
C PRO A 857 -2.04 -1.15 0.02
N ASP A 858 -1.43 -1.55 -1.09
CA ASP A 858 -1.92 -2.65 -1.93
C ASP A 858 -1.00 -3.86 -1.76
N LEU A 859 -1.06 -4.43 -0.55
CA LEU A 859 -0.14 -5.47 -0.09
C LEU A 859 -0.38 -6.82 -0.79
N VAL A 860 -1.60 -7.06 -1.28
CA VAL A 860 -2.04 -8.40 -1.68
C VAL A 860 -1.49 -8.79 -3.05
N GLU A 861 -1.65 -7.92 -4.05
CA GLU A 861 -1.09 -8.16 -5.39
C GLU A 861 0.45 -8.12 -5.37
N THR A 862 1.03 -7.21 -4.60
CA THR A 862 2.49 -7.07 -4.44
C THR A 862 3.14 -8.37 -3.95
N ILE A 863 2.57 -9.05 -2.95
CA ILE A 863 3.18 -10.27 -2.37
C ILE A 863 3.23 -11.42 -3.38
N ASP A 864 2.16 -11.58 -4.17
CA ASP A 864 2.10 -12.64 -5.19
C ASP A 864 3.09 -12.35 -6.35
N GLU A 865 3.44 -11.07 -6.60
CA GLU A 865 4.55 -10.63 -7.47
C GLU A 865 5.93 -10.95 -6.84
N LEU A 866 6.16 -10.66 -5.55
CA LEU A 866 7.46 -10.93 -4.88
C LEU A 866 7.83 -12.43 -4.91
N VAL A 867 6.86 -13.30 -4.63
CA VAL A 867 7.07 -14.77 -4.59
C VAL A 867 7.64 -15.29 -5.92
N TRP A 868 7.22 -14.72 -7.06
CA TRP A 868 7.76 -15.10 -8.37
C TRP A 868 9.21 -14.65 -8.59
N HIS A 869 9.60 -13.51 -8.04
CA HIS A 869 10.96 -12.99 -8.18
C HIS A 869 11.97 -13.67 -7.26
N PHE A 870 11.55 -14.28 -6.15
CA PHE A 870 12.45 -14.99 -5.25
C PHE A 870 12.91 -16.37 -5.71
N ASP A 871 12.22 -17.00 -6.68
CA ASP A 871 12.42 -18.37 -7.18
C ASP A 871 12.22 -19.52 -6.16
N GLU A 872 12.67 -19.31 -4.93
CA GLU A 872 12.57 -20.21 -3.79
C GLU A 872 11.62 -19.64 -2.73
N PRO A 873 11.14 -20.44 -1.75
CA PRO A 873 10.39 -19.89 -0.63
C PRO A 873 11.30 -18.94 0.16
N PHE A 874 10.84 -17.70 0.33
CA PHE A 874 11.57 -16.61 0.97
C PHE A 874 10.62 -15.75 1.79
N SER A 875 11.05 -15.28 2.97
CA SER A 875 10.11 -14.72 3.95
C SER A 875 10.55 -13.49 4.73
N ASP A 876 11.73 -12.88 4.50
CA ASP A 876 12.04 -11.59 5.13
C ASP A 876 11.03 -10.52 4.68
N PRO A 877 10.22 -9.94 5.60
CA PRO A 877 9.22 -8.93 5.26
C PRO A 877 9.81 -7.61 4.71
N SER A 878 11.11 -7.36 4.92
CA SER A 878 11.78 -6.16 4.41
C SER A 878 12.06 -6.22 2.89
N SER A 879 11.85 -7.37 2.26
CA SER A 879 11.79 -7.54 0.81
C SER A 879 10.81 -6.57 0.14
N MET A 880 9.58 -6.44 0.67
CA MET A 880 8.54 -5.58 0.13
C MET A 880 8.94 -4.10 0.01
N PRO A 881 9.36 -3.39 1.09
CA PRO A 881 9.82 -2.01 0.95
C PRO A 881 11.08 -1.89 0.08
N THR A 882 11.94 -2.92 0.02
CA THR A 882 13.12 -2.94 -0.88
C THR A 882 12.68 -2.98 -2.35
N TYR A 883 11.69 -3.80 -2.69
CA TYR A 883 11.10 -3.82 -4.03
C TYR A 883 10.44 -2.49 -4.37
N MET A 884 9.60 -1.97 -3.47
CA MET A 884 8.89 -0.71 -3.69
C MET A 884 9.85 0.48 -3.85
N VAL A 885 10.89 0.61 -3.02
CA VAL A 885 11.86 1.71 -3.16
C VAL A 885 12.71 1.56 -4.43
N SER A 886 12.98 0.32 -4.87
CA SER A 886 13.67 0.07 -6.15
C SER A 886 12.78 0.46 -7.34
N LYS A 887 11.50 0.05 -7.33
CA LYS A 887 10.49 0.34 -8.36
C LYS A 887 10.27 1.85 -8.54
N MET A 888 10.42 2.62 -7.46
CA MET A 888 10.29 4.09 -7.48
C MET A 888 11.62 4.82 -7.72
N ALA A 889 12.77 4.27 -7.34
CA ALA A 889 14.08 4.82 -7.71
C ALA A 889 14.38 4.64 -9.21
N ARG A 890 13.85 3.58 -9.85
CA ARG A 890 14.06 3.29 -11.27
C ARG A 890 13.61 4.41 -12.22
N ASP A 891 12.59 5.18 -11.84
CA ASP A 891 12.13 6.35 -12.59
C ASP A 891 13.19 7.48 -12.68
N TYR A 892 14.29 7.41 -11.92
CA TYR A 892 15.28 8.48 -11.76
C TYR A 892 16.74 8.06 -12.03
N VAL A 893 17.05 6.77 -11.88
CA VAL A 893 18.41 6.17 -11.96
C VAL A 893 18.36 4.73 -12.49
N THR A 894 19.48 4.23 -13.00
CA THR A 894 19.67 2.82 -13.41
C THR A 894 20.48 2.03 -12.36
N VAL A 895 21.36 2.73 -11.63
CA VAL A 895 22.25 2.15 -10.60
C VAL A 895 21.96 2.77 -9.24
N ILE A 896 22.00 1.97 -8.19
CA ILE A 896 21.79 2.40 -6.80
C ILE A 896 22.89 1.85 -5.90
N LEU A 897 23.49 2.69 -5.05
CA LEU A 897 24.40 2.25 -3.99
C LEU A 897 23.61 2.03 -2.69
N SER A 898 23.85 0.92 -1.99
CA SER A 898 23.19 0.57 -0.73
C SER A 898 24.18 0.32 0.41
N GLY A 899 23.68 0.36 1.64
CA GLY A 899 24.45 0.19 2.89
C GLY A 899 24.48 -1.24 3.44
N ASP A 900 24.01 -2.23 2.70
CA ASP A 900 23.94 -3.63 3.14
C ASP A 900 25.34 -4.26 3.30
N GLY A 901 25.45 -5.27 4.17
CA GLY A 901 26.72 -5.88 4.58
C GLY A 901 27.42 -5.19 5.76
N GLY A 902 26.99 -3.97 6.12
CA GLY A 902 27.57 -3.21 7.22
C GLY A 902 27.22 -3.72 8.62
N ASP A 903 26.20 -4.58 8.79
CA ASP A 903 25.87 -5.19 10.09
C ASP A 903 26.67 -6.47 10.35
N GLU A 904 26.91 -7.22 9.29
CA GLU A 904 27.61 -8.49 9.22
C GLU A 904 29.12 -8.27 9.42
N LEU A 905 29.69 -7.28 8.74
CA LEU A 905 31.13 -7.00 8.80
C LEU A 905 31.57 -6.29 10.10
N PHE A 906 30.67 -5.54 10.76
CA PHE A 906 31.01 -4.69 11.92
C PHE A 906 30.27 -5.04 13.23
N ALA A 907 29.77 -6.27 13.38
CA ALA A 907 29.04 -6.74 14.57
C ALA A 907 27.86 -5.80 14.96
N GLY A 908 27.04 -5.46 13.97
CA GLY A 908 25.99 -4.44 14.08
C GLY A 908 24.70 -4.87 14.77
N TYR A 909 24.32 -6.14 14.62
CA TYR A 909 23.10 -6.68 15.19
C TYR A 909 23.17 -6.86 16.72
N THR A 910 22.02 -6.70 17.37
CA THR A 910 21.88 -6.93 18.82
C THR A 910 22.07 -8.39 19.22
N ARG A 911 21.92 -9.35 18.29
CA ARG A 911 22.15 -10.79 18.55
C ARG A 911 23.57 -11.08 19.05
N TYR A 912 24.59 -10.44 18.47
CA TYR A 912 25.99 -10.56 18.93
C TYR A 912 26.19 -10.05 20.37
N LEU A 913 25.52 -8.96 20.75
CA LEU A 913 25.59 -8.44 22.12
C LEU A 913 24.82 -9.32 23.12
N ILE A 914 23.71 -9.92 22.69
CA ILE A 914 22.95 -10.87 23.50
C ILE A 914 23.78 -12.14 23.75
N ASP A 915 24.43 -12.71 22.73
CA ASP A 915 25.28 -13.88 22.95
C ASP A 915 26.55 -13.54 23.75
N LYS A 916 27.21 -12.42 23.47
CA LYS A 916 28.33 -11.90 24.30
C LYS A 916 27.98 -11.88 25.79
N LYS A 917 26.75 -11.47 26.13
CA LYS A 917 26.22 -11.46 27.52
C LYS A 917 25.75 -12.83 28.03
N ARG A 918 25.43 -13.79 27.15
CA ARG A 918 25.05 -15.18 27.49
C ARG A 918 26.22 -16.16 27.48
N SER A 919 27.37 -15.81 26.90
CA SER A 919 28.59 -16.63 26.79
C SER A 919 28.96 -17.36 28.09
N GLY A 920 28.85 -16.67 29.25
CA GLY A 920 29.09 -17.24 30.57
C GLY A 920 28.17 -18.41 30.98
N LEU A 921 27.03 -18.62 30.32
CA LEU A 921 26.18 -19.81 30.50
C LEU A 921 26.83 -21.07 29.90
N GLY A 922 27.69 -20.91 28.87
CA GLY A 922 28.46 -22.00 28.28
C GLY A 922 29.41 -22.69 29.28
N ASN A 923 29.86 -21.94 30.30
CA ASN A 923 30.72 -22.42 31.39
C ASN A 923 30.04 -23.42 32.33
N LEU A 924 28.72 -23.59 32.26
CA LEU A 924 28.03 -24.66 32.99
C LEU A 924 28.48 -26.04 32.45
N PRO A 925 28.86 -26.99 33.31
CA PRO A 925 29.35 -28.30 32.88
C PRO A 925 28.41 -29.01 31.91
N LYS A 926 28.96 -29.59 30.83
CA LYS A 926 28.16 -30.27 29.78
C LYS A 926 27.19 -31.31 30.35
N ALA A 927 27.61 -32.07 31.38
CA ALA A 927 26.76 -33.03 32.08
C ALA A 927 25.50 -32.41 32.73
N LEU A 928 25.57 -31.19 33.27
CA LEU A 928 24.40 -30.49 33.82
C LEU A 928 23.50 -29.96 32.68
N ARG A 929 24.12 -29.34 31.68
CA ARG A 929 23.43 -28.76 30.53
C ARG A 929 22.71 -29.81 29.68
N SER A 930 23.44 -30.70 29.01
CA SER A 930 22.87 -31.70 28.10
C SER A 930 22.34 -32.95 28.82
N GLY A 931 22.84 -33.27 30.02
CA GLY A 931 22.43 -34.49 30.75
C GLY A 931 21.22 -34.30 31.68
N LEU A 932 20.93 -33.08 32.15
CA LEU A 932 19.80 -32.82 33.05
C LEU A 932 18.85 -31.74 32.50
N MET A 933 19.36 -30.58 32.09
CA MET A 933 18.49 -29.46 31.69
C MET A 933 17.79 -29.71 30.35
N LYS A 934 18.49 -30.28 29.35
CA LYS A 934 17.93 -30.60 28.03
C LYS A 934 16.74 -31.59 28.11
N PRO A 935 16.86 -32.79 28.73
CA PRO A 935 15.74 -33.72 28.86
C PRO A 935 14.54 -33.17 29.65
N ILE A 936 14.79 -32.42 30.73
CA ILE A 936 13.72 -31.76 31.50
C ILE A 936 12.97 -30.74 30.63
N SER A 937 13.69 -29.95 29.82
CA SER A 937 13.07 -28.97 28.93
C SER A 937 12.29 -29.62 27.79
N GLU A 938 12.79 -30.72 27.22
CA GLU A 938 12.13 -31.50 26.17
C GLU A 938 10.83 -32.12 26.70
N ALA A 939 10.86 -32.80 27.86
CA ALA A 939 9.69 -33.44 28.48
C ALA A 939 8.61 -32.47 29.00
N LEU A 940 8.90 -31.17 29.16
CA LEU A 940 7.91 -30.19 29.59
C LEU A 940 6.88 -29.87 28.47
N PRO A 941 5.58 -29.72 28.79
CA PRO A 941 4.58 -29.32 27.80
C PRO A 941 4.87 -27.97 27.15
N HIS A 942 4.46 -27.77 25.89
CA HIS A 942 4.66 -26.53 25.11
C HIS A 942 4.08 -25.24 25.77
N ARG A 943 3.20 -25.39 26.77
CA ARG A 943 2.64 -24.27 27.57
C ARG A 943 3.35 -24.02 28.90
N ALA A 944 4.37 -24.80 29.27
CA ALA A 944 5.08 -24.66 30.53
C ALA A 944 5.91 -23.36 30.59
N ARG A 945 5.68 -22.53 31.61
CA ARG A 945 6.52 -21.37 31.90
C ARG A 945 7.93 -21.86 32.26
N GLY A 946 8.95 -21.33 31.57
CA GLY A 946 10.35 -21.68 31.78
C GLY A 946 10.95 -22.71 30.81
N LYS A 947 10.14 -23.47 30.03
CA LYS A 947 10.67 -24.47 29.06
C LYS A 947 11.76 -23.89 28.16
N ASN A 948 11.46 -22.79 27.45
CA ASN A 948 12.40 -22.17 26.50
C ASN A 948 13.67 -21.63 27.20
N PHE A 949 13.58 -21.20 28.46
CA PHE A 949 14.75 -20.71 29.21
C PHE A 949 15.67 -21.86 29.63
N LEU A 950 15.09 -22.96 30.13
CA LEU A 950 15.84 -24.18 30.44
C LEU A 950 16.50 -24.76 29.18
N TYR A 951 15.76 -24.81 28.07
CA TYR A 951 16.27 -25.26 26.78
C TYR A 951 17.43 -24.39 26.29
N ASN A 952 17.22 -23.07 26.11
CA ASN A 952 18.25 -22.15 25.60
C ASN A 952 19.48 -22.04 26.53
N THR A 953 19.37 -22.41 27.81
CA THR A 953 20.50 -22.53 28.74
C THR A 953 21.24 -23.87 28.63
N SER A 954 20.56 -24.93 28.18
CA SER A 954 21.20 -26.24 27.93
C SER A 954 22.10 -26.25 26.69
N LEU A 955 21.74 -25.46 25.68
CA LEU A 955 22.47 -25.35 24.41
C LEU A 955 23.91 -24.85 24.58
N ASP A 956 24.83 -25.25 23.71
CA ASP A 956 26.13 -24.58 23.55
C ASP A 956 26.02 -23.22 22.84
N ALA A 957 27.14 -22.57 22.50
CA ALA A 957 27.11 -21.23 21.92
C ALA A 957 26.50 -21.20 20.51
N VAL A 958 26.82 -22.18 19.66
CA VAL A 958 26.36 -22.24 18.27
C VAL A 958 24.91 -22.73 18.22
N GLU A 959 24.58 -23.81 18.95
CA GLU A 959 23.19 -24.26 19.12
C GLU A 959 22.27 -23.11 19.57
N ARG A 960 22.73 -22.31 20.56
CA ARG A 960 21.97 -21.16 21.11
C ARG A 960 21.87 -19.99 20.14
N TYR A 961 22.88 -19.79 19.31
CA TYR A 961 22.86 -18.77 18.27
C TYR A 961 21.82 -19.12 17.20
N ILE A 962 21.86 -20.36 16.69
CA ILE A 962 20.90 -20.90 15.73
C ILE A 962 19.47 -20.77 16.29
N ASP A 963 19.19 -21.28 17.50
CA ASP A 963 17.88 -21.15 18.18
C ASP A 963 17.43 -19.68 18.37
N SER A 964 18.35 -18.71 18.38
CA SER A 964 18.04 -17.28 18.49
C SER A 964 17.71 -16.59 17.15
N VAL A 965 18.13 -17.16 16.02
CA VAL A 965 17.78 -16.69 14.66
C VAL A 965 16.68 -17.53 14.01
N SER A 966 16.31 -18.68 14.57
CA SER A 966 15.28 -19.56 14.01
C SER A 966 13.84 -19.01 14.14
N GLN A 967 13.09 -19.05 13.03
CA GLN A 967 11.65 -18.85 12.98
C GLN A 967 10.91 -20.00 13.69
N PHE A 968 11.25 -21.25 13.32
CA PHE A 968 10.87 -22.48 13.99
C PHE A 968 12.10 -23.25 14.51
N GLY A 969 12.65 -22.82 15.65
CA GLY A 969 13.67 -23.62 16.35
C GLY A 969 13.14 -25.01 16.74
N ARG A 970 14.03 -26.01 16.80
CA ARG A 970 13.79 -27.46 16.99
C ARG A 970 12.56 -27.87 17.81
N LEU A 971 12.38 -27.36 19.04
CA LEU A 971 11.22 -27.67 19.90
C LEU A 971 9.85 -27.25 19.33
N ARG A 972 9.82 -26.44 18.26
CA ARG A 972 8.62 -26.13 17.48
C ARG A 972 8.51 -27.04 16.26
N LYS A 973 9.61 -27.36 15.56
CA LYS A 973 9.64 -28.33 14.44
C LYS A 973 8.97 -29.65 14.83
N GLU A 974 9.33 -30.19 15.99
CA GLU A 974 8.75 -31.42 16.58
C GLU A 974 7.21 -31.40 16.69
N SER A 975 6.61 -30.23 16.88
CA SER A 975 5.16 -30.02 16.95
C SER A 975 4.52 -29.56 15.63
N LEU A 976 5.31 -28.96 14.74
CA LEU A 976 4.88 -28.45 13.43
C LEU A 976 4.79 -29.58 12.40
N TYR A 977 5.82 -30.43 12.34
CA TYR A 977 5.95 -31.46 11.31
C TYR A 977 4.92 -32.57 11.53
N SER A 978 4.32 -33.02 10.43
CA SER A 978 3.51 -34.25 10.42
C SER A 978 4.40 -35.48 10.71
N ASP A 979 3.79 -36.65 10.88
CA ASP A 979 4.58 -37.88 11.05
C ASP A 979 5.12 -38.40 9.70
N THR A 980 4.42 -38.17 8.59
CA THR A 980 4.93 -38.48 7.23
C THR A 980 6.17 -37.66 6.88
N PHE A 981 6.17 -36.35 7.15
CA PHE A 981 7.34 -35.51 6.86
C PHE A 981 8.54 -35.86 7.76
N LYS A 982 8.30 -36.29 9.01
CA LYS A 982 9.37 -36.83 9.87
C LYS A 982 9.96 -38.11 9.32
N GLU A 983 9.16 -38.99 8.70
CA GLU A 983 9.63 -40.21 8.04
C GLU A 983 10.42 -39.88 6.76
N GLU A 984 9.95 -38.95 5.93
CA GLU A 984 10.60 -38.51 4.68
C GLU A 984 11.89 -37.69 4.91
N PHE A 985 11.98 -36.99 6.05
CA PHE A 985 13.17 -36.26 6.49
C PHE A 985 14.18 -37.15 7.24
N ASN A 986 13.79 -38.38 7.66
CA ASN A 986 14.62 -39.24 8.47
C ASN A 986 15.87 -39.71 7.72
N GLY A 987 17.05 -39.21 8.12
CA GLY A 987 18.33 -39.50 7.48
C GLY A 987 18.77 -38.47 6.42
N LYS A 988 17.93 -37.47 6.10
CA LYS A 988 18.39 -36.23 5.44
C LYS A 988 19.15 -35.35 6.44
N ARG A 989 20.01 -34.46 5.95
CA ARG A 989 20.85 -33.58 6.80
C ARG A 989 20.01 -32.42 7.30
N SER A 990 19.99 -32.18 8.61
CA SER A 990 19.25 -31.04 9.14
C SER A 990 19.98 -29.71 8.90
N SER A 991 19.19 -28.64 8.82
CA SER A 991 19.73 -27.29 8.64
C SER A 991 20.61 -26.83 9.81
N GLU A 992 20.31 -27.29 11.04
CA GLU A 992 21.18 -27.07 12.19
C GLU A 992 22.54 -27.79 12.07
N GLU A 993 22.61 -28.97 11.45
CA GLU A 993 23.88 -29.71 11.25
C GLU A 993 24.80 -29.04 10.22
N ILE A 994 24.26 -28.41 9.17
CA ILE A 994 25.07 -27.62 8.22
C ILE A 994 25.64 -26.37 8.90
N TYR A 995 24.81 -25.63 9.64
CA TYR A 995 25.27 -24.42 10.34
C TYR A 995 26.29 -24.75 11.44
N GLN A 996 26.14 -25.90 12.11
CA GLN A 996 27.15 -26.42 13.03
C GLN A 996 28.47 -26.74 12.30
N ALA A 997 28.44 -27.40 11.15
CA ALA A 997 29.64 -27.70 10.37
C ALA A 997 30.38 -26.44 9.87
N ILE A 998 29.65 -25.40 9.48
CA ILE A 998 30.21 -24.09 9.10
C ILE A 998 30.80 -23.35 10.32
N ALA A 999 30.17 -23.47 11.49
CA ALA A 999 30.71 -22.90 12.73
C ALA A 999 31.95 -23.66 13.25
N GLU A 1000 32.06 -24.96 12.95
CA GLU A 1000 33.20 -25.81 13.29
C GLU A 1000 34.36 -25.71 12.28
N SER A 1001 34.13 -25.26 11.04
CA SER A 1001 35.19 -25.02 10.06
C SER A 1001 36.08 -23.81 10.41
N VAL A 1002 35.61 -22.91 11.29
CA VAL A 1002 36.33 -21.69 11.69
C VAL A 1002 36.67 -21.67 13.18
N SER A 1003 37.90 -21.30 13.51
CA SER A 1003 38.33 -21.05 14.90
C SER A 1003 39.22 -19.81 14.95
N THR A 1004 38.59 -18.65 15.16
CA THR A 1004 39.23 -17.32 15.13
C THR A 1004 39.89 -16.94 16.47
N GLY A 1005 39.80 -17.81 17.48
CA GLY A 1005 40.11 -17.47 18.87
C GLY A 1005 39.04 -16.61 19.57
N ASN A 1006 38.13 -15.96 18.84
CA ASN A 1006 37.09 -15.09 19.39
C ASN A 1006 35.67 -15.56 19.04
N PRO A 1007 34.80 -15.84 20.03
CA PRO A 1007 33.42 -16.26 19.77
C PRO A 1007 32.62 -15.28 18.90
N ILE A 1008 32.93 -13.98 18.93
CA ILE A 1008 32.23 -12.99 18.09
C ILE A 1008 32.65 -13.11 16.63
N ASP A 1009 33.94 -13.20 16.31
CA ASP A 1009 34.39 -13.34 14.91
C ASP A 1009 33.96 -14.68 14.31
N ASN A 1010 33.86 -15.75 15.10
CA ASN A 1010 33.21 -17.00 14.69
C ASN A 1010 31.73 -16.79 14.26
N LEU A 1011 30.96 -15.99 15.01
CA LEU A 1011 29.57 -15.66 14.65
C LEU A 1011 29.47 -14.71 13.44
N LEU A 1012 30.42 -13.77 13.28
CA LEU A 1012 30.49 -12.92 12.09
C LEU A 1012 30.83 -13.75 10.83
N TYR A 1013 31.74 -14.74 10.93
CA TYR A 1013 32.02 -15.68 9.85
C TYR A 1013 30.76 -16.50 9.49
N LEU A 1014 30.09 -17.09 10.49
CA LEU A 1014 28.86 -17.88 10.25
C LEU A 1014 27.79 -17.04 9.53
N ASP A 1015 27.51 -15.81 10.00
CA ASP A 1015 26.58 -14.90 9.31
C ASP A 1015 27.08 -14.51 7.90
N SER A 1016 28.39 -14.34 7.70
CA SER A 1016 28.98 -13.99 6.41
C SER A 1016 28.89 -15.10 5.37
N LYS A 1017 28.87 -16.38 5.81
CA LYS A 1017 28.68 -17.55 4.95
C LYS A 1017 27.19 -17.87 4.69
N THR A 1018 26.31 -17.60 5.65
CA THR A 1018 24.91 -18.05 5.61
C THR A 1018 23.91 -16.91 5.43
N TYR A 1019 23.76 -16.05 6.43
CA TYR A 1019 22.76 -14.98 6.48
C TYR A 1019 23.00 -13.88 5.43
N LEU A 1020 24.25 -13.53 5.18
CA LEU A 1020 24.64 -12.50 4.22
C LEU A 1020 24.25 -12.86 2.78
N PRO A 1021 24.66 -14.01 2.20
CA PRO A 1021 24.22 -14.39 0.86
C PRO A 1021 22.73 -14.81 0.82
N GLY A 1022 22.30 -15.66 1.78
CA GLY A 1022 20.97 -16.29 1.75
C GLY A 1022 19.79 -15.36 2.04
N ASP A 1023 19.93 -14.39 2.94
CA ASP A 1023 18.87 -13.40 3.23
C ASP A 1023 19.16 -12.05 2.58
N ILE A 1024 20.27 -11.41 2.97
CA ILE A 1024 20.52 -9.99 2.69
C ILE A 1024 20.80 -9.74 1.20
N LEU A 1025 21.77 -10.43 0.61
CA LEU A 1025 22.14 -10.22 -0.79
C LEU A 1025 21.09 -10.78 -1.75
N THR A 1026 20.50 -11.94 -1.42
CA THR A 1026 19.35 -12.50 -2.17
C THR A 1026 18.19 -11.50 -2.23
N LYS A 1027 17.77 -10.92 -1.10
CA LYS A 1027 16.78 -9.83 -1.07
C LYS A 1027 17.21 -8.64 -1.93
N VAL A 1028 18.43 -8.13 -1.75
CA VAL A 1028 18.90 -6.92 -2.43
C VAL A 1028 18.93 -7.12 -3.95
N ASP A 1029 19.50 -8.22 -4.45
CA ASP A 1029 19.49 -8.54 -5.88
C ASP A 1029 18.08 -8.77 -6.41
N ARG A 1030 17.31 -9.71 -5.82
CA ARG A 1030 15.98 -10.07 -6.37
C ARG A 1030 15.04 -8.88 -6.39
N MET A 1031 15.02 -8.07 -5.34
CA MET A 1031 14.08 -6.95 -5.21
C MET A 1031 14.51 -5.71 -6.00
N SER A 1032 15.82 -5.47 -6.20
CA SER A 1032 16.27 -4.41 -7.10
C SER A 1032 16.11 -4.80 -8.56
N MET A 1033 16.48 -6.05 -8.92
CA MET A 1033 16.42 -6.54 -10.30
C MET A 1033 14.99 -6.85 -10.77
N ALA A 1034 14.05 -7.18 -9.87
CA ALA A 1034 12.61 -7.20 -10.18
C ALA A 1034 12.06 -5.83 -10.58
N ALA A 1035 12.64 -4.76 -10.02
CA ALA A 1035 12.37 -3.37 -10.40
C ALA A 1035 13.31 -2.86 -11.52
N SER A 1036 14.11 -3.76 -12.12
CA SER A 1036 15.10 -3.45 -13.13
C SER A 1036 16.07 -2.34 -12.70
N LEU A 1037 16.63 -2.42 -11.48
CA LEU A 1037 17.58 -1.48 -10.88
C LEU A 1037 18.81 -2.23 -10.34
N GLU A 1038 20.04 -1.79 -10.63
CA GLU A 1038 21.24 -2.48 -10.13
C GLU A 1038 21.65 -1.95 -8.75
N ALA A 1039 21.59 -2.81 -7.74
CA ALA A 1039 22.13 -2.53 -6.41
C ALA A 1039 23.62 -2.86 -6.30
N ARG A 1040 24.41 -1.86 -5.89
CA ARG A 1040 25.84 -1.96 -5.58
C ARG A 1040 26.04 -1.80 -4.08
N VAL A 1041 26.79 -2.72 -3.47
CA VAL A 1041 27.05 -2.75 -2.01
C VAL A 1041 28.53 -2.44 -1.72
N PRO A 1042 28.90 -1.19 -1.35
CA PRO A 1042 30.29 -0.80 -1.13
C PRO A 1042 30.89 -1.33 0.17
N LEU A 1043 30.07 -1.58 1.20
CA LEU A 1043 30.55 -2.09 2.49
C LEU A 1043 31.02 -3.56 2.42
N LEU A 1044 30.79 -4.22 1.28
CA LEU A 1044 31.23 -5.57 0.95
C LEU A 1044 32.28 -5.56 -0.17
N ASP A 1045 33.12 -4.53 -0.26
CA ASP A 1045 34.30 -4.62 -1.10
C ASP A 1045 35.35 -5.57 -0.50
N GLN A 1046 36.02 -6.37 -1.33
CA GLN A 1046 37.04 -7.31 -0.88
C GLN A 1046 38.15 -6.64 -0.05
N ASP A 1047 38.59 -5.44 -0.46
CA ASP A 1047 39.67 -4.68 0.17
C ASP A 1047 39.30 -4.11 1.54
N LEU A 1048 37.99 -3.92 1.76
CA LEU A 1048 37.39 -3.47 3.01
C LEU A 1048 37.07 -4.68 3.91
N ILE A 1049 36.56 -5.78 3.33
CA ILE A 1049 36.34 -7.04 4.05
C ILE A 1049 37.67 -7.54 4.61
N ASP A 1050 38.68 -7.73 3.78
CA ASP A 1050 39.99 -8.24 4.20
C ASP A 1050 40.61 -7.34 5.28
N TYR A 1051 40.51 -6.01 5.17
CA TYR A 1051 40.96 -5.11 6.22
C TYR A 1051 40.19 -5.32 7.54
N VAL A 1052 38.87 -5.45 7.51
CA VAL A 1052 38.05 -5.57 8.73
C VAL A 1052 38.13 -6.97 9.37
N THR A 1053 38.37 -8.03 8.59
CA THR A 1053 38.51 -9.40 9.13
C THR A 1053 39.95 -9.74 9.50
N GLN A 1054 40.95 -9.19 8.81
CA GLN A 1054 42.38 -9.52 9.00
C GLN A 1054 43.17 -8.51 9.84
N GLU A 1055 42.76 -7.23 9.93
CA GLU A 1055 43.52 -6.17 10.61
C GLU A 1055 42.80 -5.56 11.82
N ILE A 1056 41.46 -5.51 11.85
CA ILE A 1056 40.70 -4.87 12.95
C ILE A 1056 40.41 -5.86 14.11
N PRO A 1057 40.83 -5.55 15.37
CA PRO A 1057 40.50 -6.36 16.53
C PRO A 1057 38.99 -6.43 16.82
N THR A 1058 38.48 -7.62 17.18
CA THR A 1058 37.08 -7.87 17.55
C THR A 1058 36.55 -6.93 18.64
N THR A 1059 37.42 -6.54 19.57
CA THR A 1059 37.12 -5.62 20.68
C THR A 1059 36.77 -4.21 20.20
N LEU A 1060 37.20 -3.82 19.00
CA LEU A 1060 36.84 -2.56 18.34
C LEU A 1060 35.64 -2.71 17.39
N LYS A 1061 35.29 -3.93 16.96
CA LYS A 1061 34.00 -4.22 16.30
C LYS A 1061 32.85 -4.07 17.30
N LEU A 1062 32.95 -4.70 18.47
CA LEU A 1062 31.93 -4.72 19.54
C LEU A 1062 32.51 -4.30 20.91
N LYS A 1063 32.69 -2.99 21.13
CA LYS A 1063 33.32 -2.41 22.31
C LYS A 1063 32.30 -2.19 23.44
N GLY A 1064 32.47 -2.91 24.56
CA GLY A 1064 31.48 -2.92 25.65
C GLY A 1064 30.10 -3.37 25.12
N ASP A 1065 29.11 -2.49 25.28
CA ASP A 1065 27.73 -2.64 24.76
C ASP A 1065 27.51 -1.95 23.39
N VAL A 1066 28.52 -1.32 22.80
CA VAL A 1066 28.38 -0.54 21.55
C VAL A 1066 28.70 -1.40 20.32
N THR A 1067 27.68 -1.71 19.53
CA THR A 1067 27.80 -2.33 18.20
C THR A 1067 28.39 -1.36 17.16
N LYS A 1068 29.06 -1.87 16.13
CA LYS A 1068 29.76 -1.09 15.09
C LYS A 1068 30.71 -0.02 15.64
N TYR A 1069 31.43 -0.28 16.73
CA TYR A 1069 32.13 0.79 17.45
C TYR A 1069 33.17 1.52 16.57
N ILE A 1070 34.10 0.79 15.94
CA ILE A 1070 35.12 1.38 15.07
C ILE A 1070 34.55 2.03 13.80
N PHE A 1071 33.45 1.49 13.27
CA PHE A 1071 32.76 2.04 12.10
C PHE A 1071 32.00 3.34 12.41
N LYS A 1072 31.36 3.42 13.59
CA LYS A 1072 30.82 4.70 14.10
C LYS A 1072 31.94 5.71 14.36
N LYS A 1073 33.11 5.25 14.83
CA LYS A 1073 34.28 6.08 15.11
C LYS A 1073 34.94 6.63 13.84
N SER A 1074 35.11 5.83 12.77
CA SER A 1074 35.61 6.31 11.48
C SER A 1074 34.69 7.34 10.83
N LEU A 1075 33.38 7.27 11.10
CA LEU A 1075 32.37 8.19 10.58
C LEU A 1075 32.12 9.44 11.46
N GLU A 1076 32.80 9.58 12.61
CA GLU A 1076 32.77 10.82 13.40
C GLU A 1076 33.22 12.02 12.55
N GLY A 1077 32.47 13.12 12.62
CA GLY A 1077 32.71 14.33 11.83
C GLY A 1077 32.12 14.30 10.41
N LEU A 1078 31.97 13.13 9.80
CA LEU A 1078 31.27 12.96 8.51
C LEU A 1078 29.76 12.85 8.71
N VAL A 1079 29.30 11.96 9.58
CA VAL A 1079 27.87 11.66 9.81
C VAL A 1079 27.38 12.38 11.09
N PRO A 1080 26.14 12.92 11.12
CA PRO A 1080 25.57 13.53 12.33
C PRO A 1080 25.52 12.57 13.53
N LYS A 1081 25.76 13.09 14.74
CA LYS A 1081 25.77 12.29 15.98
C LYS A 1081 24.39 11.69 16.29
N GLU A 1082 23.35 12.40 15.88
CA GLU A 1082 21.93 12.01 15.93
C GLU A 1082 21.61 10.78 15.07
N ILE A 1083 22.52 10.41 14.14
CA ILE A 1083 22.44 9.20 13.33
C ILE A 1083 23.46 8.15 13.82
N LEU A 1084 24.72 8.55 14.08
CA LEU A 1084 25.79 7.64 14.52
C LEU A 1084 25.44 6.85 15.78
N TYR A 1085 24.78 7.48 16.75
CA TYR A 1085 24.49 6.90 18.06
C TYR A 1085 22.99 6.75 18.33
N ARG A 1086 22.13 6.72 17.28
CA ARG A 1086 20.74 6.30 17.46
C ARG A 1086 20.67 4.81 17.80
N GLU A 1087 19.62 4.40 18.53
CA GLU A 1087 19.33 2.98 18.74
C GLU A 1087 19.07 2.31 17.37
N LYS A 1088 19.56 1.08 17.19
CA LYS A 1088 19.41 0.36 15.92
C LYS A 1088 17.94 -0.06 15.75
N GLN A 1089 17.22 0.72 14.96
CA GLN A 1089 16.00 0.27 14.31
C GLN A 1089 16.38 -0.53 13.05
N GLY A 1090 15.70 -1.65 12.82
CA GLY A 1090 15.79 -2.40 11.57
C GLY A 1090 14.78 -1.88 10.55
N PHE A 1091 14.95 -2.27 9.28
CA PHE A 1091 14.05 -1.96 8.17
C PHE A 1091 12.75 -2.82 8.22
N GLY A 1092 12.14 -2.87 9.41
CA GLY A 1092 10.99 -3.71 9.72
C GLY A 1092 9.69 -3.12 9.22
N VAL A 1093 8.72 -3.99 8.97
CA VAL A 1093 7.36 -3.65 8.54
C VAL A 1093 6.35 -4.21 9.54
N PRO A 1094 5.15 -3.61 9.68
CA PRO A 1094 4.17 -4.02 10.70
C PRO A 1094 3.42 -5.32 10.37
N ILE A 1095 4.13 -6.44 10.09
CA ILE A 1095 3.51 -7.73 9.74
C ILE A 1095 2.45 -8.19 10.76
N GLY A 1096 2.70 -8.02 12.05
CA GLY A 1096 1.74 -8.41 13.10
C GLY A 1096 0.46 -7.58 13.09
N GLU A 1097 0.48 -6.37 12.54
CA GLU A 1097 -0.73 -5.60 12.28
C GLU A 1097 -1.42 -6.06 10.99
N TRP A 1098 -0.66 -6.32 9.92
CA TRP A 1098 -1.19 -6.83 8.65
C TRP A 1098 -1.88 -8.19 8.82
N ILE A 1099 -1.26 -9.15 9.51
CA ILE A 1099 -1.80 -10.49 9.81
C ILE A 1099 -3.05 -10.41 10.71
N ASN A 1100 -3.20 -9.36 11.53
CA ASN A 1100 -4.40 -9.14 12.36
C ASN A 1100 -5.45 -8.20 11.71
N SER A 1101 -5.19 -7.71 10.50
CA SER A 1101 -6.10 -6.83 9.75
C SER A 1101 -6.21 -7.24 8.28
N GLN A 1102 -5.36 -6.68 7.41
CA GLN A 1102 -5.49 -6.72 5.95
C GLN A 1102 -5.32 -8.13 5.36
N LEU A 1103 -4.40 -8.91 5.93
CA LEU A 1103 -4.03 -10.24 5.44
C LEU A 1103 -4.68 -11.36 6.28
N LYS A 1104 -5.48 -11.03 7.29
CA LYS A 1104 -5.97 -11.99 8.29
C LYS A 1104 -6.72 -13.16 7.67
N ASP A 1105 -7.67 -12.86 6.79
CA ASP A 1105 -8.50 -13.88 6.16
C ASP A 1105 -7.72 -14.59 5.04
N LYS A 1106 -6.94 -13.90 4.17
CA LYS A 1106 -6.07 -14.56 3.15
C LYS A 1106 -5.12 -15.56 3.82
N ILE A 1107 -4.41 -15.20 4.89
CA ILE A 1107 -3.49 -16.10 5.60
C ILE A 1107 -4.23 -17.27 6.26
N ARG A 1108 -5.28 -16.98 7.04
CA ARG A 1108 -6.04 -18.03 7.75
C ARG A 1108 -6.64 -19.04 6.78
N ASP A 1109 -7.22 -18.56 5.68
CA ASP A 1109 -7.94 -19.41 4.76
C ASP A 1109 -6.98 -20.17 3.85
N THR A 1110 -5.90 -19.53 3.35
CA THR A 1110 -4.81 -20.23 2.65
C THR A 1110 -4.21 -21.36 3.51
N LEU A 1111 -3.89 -21.11 4.78
CA LEU A 1111 -3.32 -22.14 5.67
C LEU A 1111 -4.32 -23.20 6.15
N ARG A 1112 -5.61 -23.06 5.81
CA ARG A 1112 -6.68 -24.05 6.08
C ARG A 1112 -7.22 -24.72 4.83
N GLU A 1113 -6.84 -24.25 3.65
CA GLU A 1113 -7.32 -24.82 2.40
C GLU A 1113 -6.91 -26.29 2.28
N LYS A 1114 -7.84 -27.10 1.78
CA LYS A 1114 -7.67 -28.55 1.69
C LYS A 1114 -6.35 -28.94 1.01
N LYS A 1115 -5.99 -28.24 -0.08
CA LYS A 1115 -4.76 -28.45 -0.86
C LYS A 1115 -3.48 -28.28 -0.02
N THR A 1116 -3.46 -27.27 0.84
CA THR A 1116 -2.32 -26.94 1.72
C THR A 1116 -2.16 -27.98 2.83
N VAL A 1117 -3.26 -28.49 3.37
CA VAL A 1117 -3.26 -29.63 4.31
C VAL A 1117 -2.86 -30.94 3.62
N GLU A 1118 -3.31 -31.17 2.39
CA GLU A 1118 -2.99 -32.36 1.59
C GLU A 1118 -1.53 -32.43 1.11
N ARG A 1119 -0.72 -31.38 1.26
CA ARG A 1119 0.75 -31.45 1.02
C ARG A 1119 1.48 -32.32 2.05
N GLY A 1120 0.86 -32.62 3.19
CA GLY A 1120 1.40 -33.59 4.14
C GLY A 1120 2.57 -33.13 5.03
N TYR A 1121 3.13 -31.93 4.86
CA TYR A 1121 4.29 -31.47 5.65
C TYR A 1121 3.99 -31.19 7.14
N PHE A 1122 2.78 -30.74 7.47
CA PHE A 1122 2.48 -30.12 8.77
C PHE A 1122 1.30 -30.77 9.50
N GLU A 1123 1.37 -30.85 10.83
CA GLU A 1123 0.25 -31.23 11.70
C GLU A 1123 -0.78 -30.09 11.76
N PRO A 1124 -2.00 -30.25 11.19
CA PRO A 1124 -2.97 -29.16 11.11
C PRO A 1124 -3.41 -28.61 12.47
N LYS A 1125 -3.40 -29.44 13.52
CA LYS A 1125 -3.71 -29.00 14.90
C LYS A 1125 -2.70 -27.97 15.42
N TYR A 1126 -1.45 -27.99 14.94
CA TYR A 1126 -0.44 -27.02 15.34
C TYR A 1126 -0.59 -25.70 14.58
N ILE A 1127 -0.88 -25.75 13.27
CA ILE A 1127 -1.24 -24.54 12.49
C ILE A 1127 -2.46 -23.84 13.12
N GLU A 1128 -3.50 -24.59 13.46
CA GLU A 1128 -4.67 -24.07 14.17
C GLU A 1128 -4.32 -23.45 15.53
N LEU A 1129 -3.39 -24.03 16.29
CA LEU A 1129 -2.91 -23.48 17.54
C LEU A 1129 -2.19 -22.14 17.34
N LEU A 1130 -1.35 -22.00 16.31
CA LEU A 1130 -0.65 -20.75 15.99
C LEU A 1130 -1.64 -19.65 15.57
N LEU A 1131 -2.57 -19.97 14.67
CA LEU A 1131 -3.64 -19.04 14.23
C LEU A 1131 -4.51 -18.58 15.41
N ASP A 1132 -4.88 -19.49 16.32
CA ASP A 1132 -5.75 -19.19 17.46
C ASP A 1132 -5.03 -18.46 18.62
N GLU A 1133 -3.76 -18.80 18.92
CA GLU A 1133 -2.97 -18.06 19.91
C GLU A 1133 -2.64 -16.65 19.42
N HIS A 1134 -2.33 -16.47 18.12
CA HIS A 1134 -2.02 -15.16 17.55
C HIS A 1134 -3.25 -14.26 17.43
N SER A 1135 -4.33 -14.74 16.81
CA SER A 1135 -5.53 -13.93 16.55
C SER A 1135 -6.32 -13.55 17.82
N LYS A 1136 -6.03 -14.20 18.95
CA LYS A 1136 -6.51 -13.84 20.30
C LYS A 1136 -5.48 -13.06 21.12
N GLY A 1137 -4.32 -12.71 20.56
CA GLY A 1137 -3.26 -11.96 21.25
C GLY A 1137 -2.61 -12.70 22.43
N ARG A 1138 -2.70 -14.04 22.48
CA ARG A 1138 -2.18 -14.85 23.60
C ARG A 1138 -0.67 -15.08 23.51
N ARG A 1139 -0.15 -15.14 22.29
CA ARG A 1139 1.28 -15.10 21.93
C ARG A 1139 1.42 -14.40 20.58
N ASP A 1140 2.59 -13.85 20.31
CA ASP A 1140 2.91 -13.39 18.96
C ASP A 1140 3.50 -14.55 18.15
N HIS A 1141 2.90 -14.83 16.99
CA HIS A 1141 3.35 -15.82 16.01
C HIS A 1141 3.43 -15.19 14.60
N SER A 1142 3.60 -13.86 14.50
CA SER A 1142 3.60 -13.11 13.24
C SER A 1142 4.60 -13.70 12.21
N HIS A 1143 5.86 -13.87 12.61
CA HIS A 1143 6.90 -14.45 11.75
C HIS A 1143 6.60 -15.93 11.40
N PRO A 1144 6.33 -16.84 12.36
CA PRO A 1144 5.87 -18.21 12.07
C PRO A 1144 4.72 -18.33 11.06
N LEU A 1145 3.68 -17.49 11.17
CA LEU A 1145 2.54 -17.51 10.25
C LEU A 1145 2.87 -16.92 8.87
N TRP A 1146 3.76 -15.92 8.82
CA TRP A 1146 4.28 -15.35 7.57
C TRP A 1146 5.14 -16.38 6.80
N VAL A 1147 6.04 -17.09 7.48
CA VAL A 1147 6.88 -18.16 6.92
C VAL A 1147 6.03 -19.27 6.29
N LEU A 1148 5.04 -19.79 7.02
CA LEU A 1148 4.15 -20.84 6.49
C LEU A 1148 3.33 -20.36 5.29
N TRP A 1149 2.92 -19.08 5.28
CA TRP A 1149 2.12 -18.53 4.20
C TRP A 1149 2.93 -18.23 2.93
N MET A 1150 4.13 -17.65 3.05
CA MET A 1150 5.03 -17.42 1.90
C MET A 1150 5.43 -18.73 1.20
N LEU A 1151 5.64 -19.81 1.97
CA LEU A 1151 5.86 -21.15 1.44
C LEU A 1151 4.67 -21.66 0.63
N GLU A 1152 3.46 -21.53 1.17
CA GLU A 1152 2.25 -21.98 0.46
C GLU A 1152 1.98 -21.17 -0.81
N LEU A 1153 2.25 -19.86 -0.81
CA LEU A 1153 2.21 -19.05 -2.03
C LEU A 1153 3.28 -19.49 -3.04
N TRP A 1154 4.48 -19.85 -2.58
CA TRP A 1154 5.53 -20.39 -3.45
C TRP A 1154 5.11 -21.72 -4.10
N HIS A 1155 4.58 -22.69 -3.33
CA HIS A 1155 4.06 -23.93 -3.91
C HIS A 1155 2.96 -23.66 -4.95
N ARG A 1156 2.03 -22.73 -4.65
CA ARG A 1156 0.97 -22.30 -5.58
C ARG A 1156 1.50 -21.68 -6.87
N ARG A 1157 2.76 -21.22 -6.89
CA ARG A 1157 3.37 -20.46 -7.99
C ARG A 1157 4.44 -21.23 -8.79
N PHE A 1158 4.99 -22.32 -8.22
CA PHE A 1158 6.06 -23.11 -8.85
C PHE A 1158 5.76 -24.61 -8.97
N ILE A 1159 5.00 -25.19 -8.03
CA ILE A 1159 4.64 -26.62 -8.05
C ILE A 1159 3.28 -26.83 -8.72
N ASP A 1160 2.32 -26.00 -8.33
CA ASP A 1160 0.90 -26.14 -8.64
C ASP A 1160 0.48 -25.61 -10.03
N SER A 1161 1.40 -24.95 -10.74
CA SER A 1161 1.18 -24.22 -12.00
C SER A 1161 2.26 -24.52 -13.04
#